data_AF-A0A0M2USR7-F1
#
_entry.id   AF-A0A0M2USR7-F1
#
_cell.length_a   1.000
_cell.length_b   1.000
_cell.length_c   1.000
_cell.angle_alpha   90.00
_cell.angle_beta   90.00
_cell.angle_gamma   90.00
#
_symmetry.space_group_name_H-M   'P 1'
#
loop_
_entity.id
_entity.type
_entity.pdbx_description
1 polymer ?
#
loop_
_entity_poly.entity_id
_entity_poly.type
_entity_poly.pdbx_seq_one_letter_code
_entity_poly.pdbx_strand_id
1 'polypeptide(L)'
;MSDKIEHAIEHTRHLLPDQGPLPFFVHHNTIHHFESYDFFEGVKQAGRTYGAKSFMSEEEFLLAFQQGRITASVLYKEIKEYIRNHHLNIPPDILFNLMTEKPRVRREPGARILQFVNDTAYQRPGYYKEAIQITHNQNIDELMEPVLFRFFPSYFDLGLAYWLMPHREKGLWYCFCESYSKSGFFRPKFLKTLNRIVSEAKRYPYDEATTLLLKRLAIPDEHLDDYLFSILYRYRGWTGTIKSLEEVPDWIPSHDIKASLKEVVPVILVVELAAIESICELISLKIPVYKPMPLYDPYFIASLVNALGIKHGDTYPREVTHFTGENLLEIWQRSYEDTFYDQFLTTYRKGAIEEKPEYKLPNYQVFCCLDEREESFRRHLERIDSGAETLGTAGHFSLDMKFKAAPDKHYRKMCPHPLVTPSVQVYEEAAKLEDSMPKKLQLYGEAQWAITQSSKTLFGGFVHTIFSGILDFPPFILDVLSPKYSSKLRRYLAAHKSRTRLVYKKETHENEKGWDLQGRIARATGILKGAGFSDNFSPYVFTLGHGSSSLNNPHEAAHDCGACAGGRGAPNARLFAAICNEPEVRAGLAKNGVIIPDSTRFIGGYHNTCSDEVLFFDLPNPIDRVCKRILIRFAVRQHWMRKSAAGALTQSERIYQKKDSPIMRRDARWILPSHARNMATAPMHWLLWAHGI
;
A
#
# COMPACT_ATOMS: atom_id res chain seq x y z
N MET A 1 36.83 10.63 5.69
CA MET A 1 35.85 10.69 4.59
C MET A 1 34.99 9.42 4.55
N SER A 2 35.60 8.21 4.61
CA SER A 2 34.86 6.94 4.70
C SER A 2 33.81 6.92 5.83
N ASP A 3 34.19 7.29 7.05
CA ASP A 3 33.27 7.29 8.22
C ASP A 3 32.10 8.27 8.07
N LYS A 4 32.31 9.41 7.40
CA LYS A 4 31.25 10.40 7.14
C LYS A 4 30.28 9.91 6.07
N ILE A 5 30.79 9.24 5.03
CA ILE A 5 29.95 8.63 4.00
C ILE A 5 29.11 7.51 4.61
N GLU A 6 29.72 6.67 5.45
CA GLU A 6 29.02 5.61 6.16
C GLU A 6 27.91 6.18 7.06
N HIS A 7 28.22 7.23 7.82
CA HIS A 7 27.22 7.97 8.61
C HIS A 7 26.07 8.48 7.74
N ALA A 8 26.36 9.13 6.61
CA ALA A 8 25.35 9.67 5.71
C ALA A 8 24.46 8.59 5.07
N ILE A 9 25.04 7.43 4.75
CA ILE A 9 24.30 6.25 4.26
C ILE A 9 23.39 5.72 5.36
N GLU A 10 23.87 5.63 6.61
CA GLU A 10 23.05 5.14 7.73
C GLU A 10 21.94 6.14 8.11
N HIS A 11 22.24 7.44 8.09
CA HIS A 11 21.24 8.50 8.24
C HIS A 11 20.14 8.38 7.18
N THR A 12 20.53 8.16 5.92
CA THR A 12 19.59 7.95 4.82
C THR A 12 18.80 6.66 4.98
N ARG A 13 19.47 5.57 5.37
CA ARG A 13 18.85 4.26 5.64
C ARG A 13 17.75 4.41 6.68
N HIS A 14 18.04 5.14 7.76
CA HIS A 14 17.07 5.44 8.79
C HIS A 14 15.86 6.11 8.15
N LEU A 15 16.01 7.20 7.39
CA LEU A 15 14.86 7.96 6.87
C LEU A 15 14.10 7.32 5.68
N LEU A 16 14.69 6.36 4.98
CA LEU A 16 14.08 5.70 3.81
C LEU A 16 12.87 4.82 4.21
N PRO A 17 11.78 4.84 3.43
CA PRO A 17 10.61 4.01 3.71
C PRO A 17 10.89 2.53 3.45
N ASP A 18 10.32 1.65 4.26
CA ASP A 18 10.34 0.22 4.00
C ASP A 18 9.34 -0.13 2.90
N GLN A 19 9.78 -0.90 1.91
CA GLN A 19 8.95 -1.37 0.80
C GLN A 19 9.19 -2.85 0.54
N GLY A 20 8.12 -3.63 0.57
CA GLY A 20 8.19 -5.05 0.20
C GLY A 20 8.15 -5.23 -1.33
N PRO A 21 8.64 -6.35 -1.86
CA PRO A 21 8.34 -6.77 -3.22
C PRO A 21 6.81 -6.84 -3.43
N LEU A 22 6.34 -6.62 -4.66
CA LEU A 22 4.90 -6.57 -4.99
C LEU A 22 4.02 -7.66 -4.34
N PRO A 23 4.44 -8.94 -4.24
CA PRO A 23 3.64 -9.97 -3.59
C PRO A 23 3.50 -9.81 -2.07
N PHE A 24 4.33 -9.02 -1.41
CA PHE A 24 4.38 -8.87 0.05
C PHE A 24 3.98 -7.46 0.46
N PHE A 25 2.93 -7.37 1.27
CA PHE A 25 2.50 -6.09 1.82
C PHE A 25 3.29 -5.78 3.11
N VAL A 26 3.81 -4.56 3.20
CA VAL A 26 4.51 -4.02 4.37
C VAL A 26 3.65 -2.93 4.98
N HIS A 27 3.16 -3.15 6.19
CA HIS A 27 2.51 -2.10 6.95
C HIS A 27 3.60 -1.30 7.66
N HIS A 28 3.84 -0.07 7.20
CA HIS A 28 4.91 0.78 7.73
C HIS A 28 4.37 2.19 8.00
N ASN A 29 4.60 2.68 9.22
CA ASN A 29 4.38 4.09 9.54
C ASN A 29 5.48 4.91 8.86
N THR A 30 5.13 5.57 7.74
CA THR A 30 6.10 6.36 6.94
C THR A 30 6.78 7.51 7.70
N ILE A 31 6.25 7.89 8.87
CA ILE A 31 6.81 8.95 9.72
C ILE A 31 7.30 8.44 11.07
N HIS A 32 7.51 7.12 11.25
CA HIS A 32 7.91 6.54 12.54
C HIS A 32 9.22 7.11 13.10
N HIS A 33 10.09 7.63 12.23
CA HIS A 33 11.32 8.34 12.61
C HIS A 33 11.08 9.60 13.46
N PHE A 34 9.85 10.13 13.42
CA PHE A 34 9.45 11.34 14.13
C PHE A 34 8.57 11.04 15.36
N GLU A 35 8.49 9.78 15.80
CA GLU A 35 7.68 9.37 16.97
C GLU A 35 8.18 9.95 18.30
N SER A 36 9.41 10.47 18.35
CA SER A 36 9.95 11.16 19.53
C SER A 36 9.42 12.59 19.70
N TYR A 37 8.77 13.15 18.67
CA TYR A 37 8.14 14.48 18.71
C TYR A 37 6.67 14.38 19.13
N ASP A 38 6.10 15.49 19.61
CA ASP A 38 4.64 15.63 19.65
C ASP A 38 4.06 15.44 18.23
N PHE A 39 2.87 14.86 18.13
CA PHE A 39 2.29 14.44 16.84
C PHE A 39 2.33 15.55 15.78
N PHE A 40 1.93 16.78 16.11
CA PHE A 40 1.89 17.87 15.13
C PHE A 40 3.28 18.35 14.73
N GLU A 41 4.23 18.39 15.67
CA GLU A 41 5.62 18.73 15.35
C GLU A 41 6.29 17.63 14.52
N GLY A 42 6.04 16.36 14.83
CA GLY A 42 6.52 15.23 14.04
C GLY A 42 5.98 15.24 12.60
N VAL A 43 4.69 15.54 12.43
CA VAL A 43 4.03 15.68 11.13
C VAL A 43 4.59 16.88 10.33
N LYS A 44 4.86 18.02 10.97
CA LYS A 44 5.51 19.18 10.32
C LYS A 44 6.94 18.84 9.90
N GLN A 45 7.72 18.23 10.79
CA GLN A 45 9.09 17.84 10.49
C GLN A 45 9.15 16.83 9.35
N ALA A 46 8.27 15.83 9.34
CA ALA A 46 8.14 14.89 8.23
C ALA A 46 7.79 15.59 6.91
N GLY A 47 6.87 16.57 6.94
CA GLY A 47 6.52 17.39 5.77
C GLY A 47 7.71 18.11 5.18
N ARG A 48 8.50 18.77 6.04
CA ARG A 48 9.72 19.51 5.65
C ARG A 48 10.78 18.56 5.08
N THR A 49 11.07 17.46 5.76
CA THR A 49 12.08 16.46 5.34
C THR A 49 11.71 15.80 4.02
N TYR A 50 10.49 15.26 3.91
CA TYR A 50 10.05 14.53 2.72
C TYR A 50 9.57 15.44 1.58
N GLY A 51 9.37 16.73 1.84
CA GLY A 51 8.78 17.67 0.90
C GLY A 51 7.33 17.32 0.55
N ALA A 52 6.58 16.81 1.53
CA ALA A 52 5.20 16.37 1.38
C ALA A 52 4.22 17.36 2.03
N LYS A 53 2.94 17.29 1.64
CA LYS A 53 1.88 18.04 2.32
C LYS A 53 1.53 17.32 3.63
N SER A 54 1.79 17.97 4.76
CA SER A 54 1.50 17.42 6.09
C SER A 54 0.02 17.53 6.48
N PHE A 55 -0.69 18.52 5.95
CA PHE A 55 -2.08 18.80 6.25
C PHE A 55 -2.87 19.04 4.96
N MET A 56 -4.20 19.02 5.07
CA MET A 56 -5.07 19.59 4.03
C MET A 56 -4.71 21.06 3.80
N SER A 57 -5.00 21.56 2.61
CA SER A 57 -4.86 22.98 2.32
C SER A 57 -5.86 23.81 3.12
N GLU A 58 -5.55 25.08 3.34
CA GLU A 58 -6.44 26.01 4.02
C GLU A 58 -7.82 26.11 3.33
N GLU A 59 -7.86 26.03 2.01
CA GLU A 59 -9.11 26.04 1.23
C GLU A 59 -10.01 24.83 1.54
N GLU A 60 -9.41 23.66 1.74
CA GLU A 60 -10.13 22.44 2.12
C GLU A 60 -10.69 22.53 3.55
N PHE A 61 -9.93 23.09 4.49
CA PHE A 61 -10.41 23.33 5.85
C PHE A 61 -11.54 24.36 5.91
N LEU A 62 -11.42 25.45 5.14
CA LEU A 62 -12.49 26.44 5.00
C LEU A 62 -13.77 25.83 4.42
N LEU A 63 -13.64 24.91 3.46
CA LEU A 63 -14.78 24.17 2.93
C LEU A 63 -15.40 23.26 4.01
N ALA A 64 -14.58 22.56 4.80
CA ALA A 64 -15.05 21.73 5.91
C ALA A 64 -15.78 22.57 6.97
N PHE A 65 -15.28 23.78 7.28
CA PHE A 65 -15.94 24.75 8.15
C PHE A 65 -17.29 25.20 7.60
N GLN A 66 -17.35 25.59 6.31
CA GLN A 66 -18.61 25.99 5.65
C GLN A 66 -19.65 24.87 5.61
N GLN A 67 -19.21 23.61 5.56
CA GLN A 67 -20.07 22.43 5.60
C GLN A 67 -20.47 21.99 7.03
N GLY A 68 -19.99 22.68 8.06
CA GLY A 68 -20.24 22.31 9.46
C GLY A 68 -19.49 21.06 9.94
N ARG A 69 -18.50 20.58 9.17
CA ARG A 69 -17.55 19.54 9.61
C ARG A 69 -16.53 20.08 10.61
N ILE A 70 -16.32 21.40 10.60
CA ILE A 70 -15.65 22.15 11.67
C ILE A 70 -16.67 23.14 12.20
N THR A 71 -16.97 23.11 13.50
CA THR A 71 -17.93 24.06 14.09
C THR A 71 -17.23 25.33 14.56
N ALA A 72 -17.93 26.46 14.51
CA ALA A 72 -17.41 27.75 15.00
C ALA A 72 -17.03 27.71 16.48
N SER A 73 -17.81 26.98 17.30
CA SER A 73 -17.51 26.81 18.72
C SER A 73 -16.20 26.07 18.97
N VAL A 74 -15.95 24.98 18.22
CA VAL A 74 -14.73 24.19 18.36
C VAL A 74 -13.53 24.95 17.81
N LEU A 75 -13.64 25.58 16.64
CA LEU A 75 -12.55 26.40 16.10
C LEU A 75 -12.16 27.52 17.06
N TYR A 76 -13.15 28.21 17.64
CA TYR A 76 -12.90 29.26 18.61
C TYR A 76 -12.24 28.73 19.90
N LYS A 77 -12.67 27.55 20.38
CA LYS A 77 -12.05 26.85 21.52
C LYS A 77 -10.57 26.55 21.22
N GLU A 78 -10.29 25.90 20.09
CA GLU A 78 -8.91 25.53 19.70
C GLU A 78 -8.01 26.76 19.53
N ILE A 79 -8.52 27.85 18.96
CA ILE A 79 -7.79 29.12 18.90
C ILE A 79 -7.43 29.62 20.30
N LYS A 80 -8.36 29.61 21.25
CA LYS A 80 -8.09 30.05 22.63
C LYS A 80 -7.07 29.16 23.32
N GLU A 81 -7.18 27.85 23.14
CA GLU A 81 -6.25 26.89 23.72
C GLU A 81 -4.85 27.05 23.13
N TYR A 82 -4.74 27.21 21.81
CA TYR A 82 -3.48 27.45 21.12
C TYR A 82 -2.80 28.74 21.62
N ILE A 83 -3.53 29.85 21.67
CA ILE A 83 -3.03 31.14 22.20
C ILE A 83 -2.51 30.99 23.63
N ARG A 84 -3.26 30.29 24.49
CA ARG A 84 -2.89 30.06 25.89
C ARG A 84 -1.64 29.18 26.01
N ASN A 85 -1.59 28.06 25.29
CA ASN A 85 -0.51 27.07 25.35
C ASN A 85 0.82 27.65 24.83
N HIS A 86 0.76 28.57 23.87
CA HIS A 86 1.95 29.23 23.31
C HIS A 86 2.27 30.59 23.97
N HIS A 87 1.46 31.03 24.94
CA HIS A 87 1.60 32.31 25.65
C HIS A 87 1.63 33.51 24.68
N LEU A 88 0.66 33.58 23.77
CA LEU A 88 0.53 34.64 22.78
C LEU A 88 -0.39 35.75 23.30
N ASN A 89 -0.05 37.02 23.05
CA ASN A 89 -0.85 38.17 23.44
C ASN A 89 -1.70 38.67 22.26
N ILE A 90 -2.64 37.84 21.80
CA ILE A 90 -3.57 38.16 20.72
C ILE A 90 -5.03 37.84 21.11
N PRO A 91 -5.99 38.75 20.85
CA PRO A 91 -7.41 38.45 21.03
C PRO A 91 -7.87 37.28 20.13
N PRO A 92 -8.53 36.25 20.68
CA PRO A 92 -9.03 35.10 19.91
C PRO A 92 -9.93 35.49 18.74
N ASP A 93 -10.75 36.53 18.90
CA ASP A 93 -11.69 37.00 17.86
C ASP A 93 -10.98 37.48 16.60
N ILE A 94 -9.80 38.09 16.75
CA ILE A 94 -8.99 38.55 15.61
C ILE A 94 -8.55 37.33 14.80
N LEU A 95 -7.98 36.32 15.46
CA LEU A 95 -7.49 35.14 14.77
C LEU A 95 -8.64 34.34 14.14
N PHE A 96 -9.77 34.22 14.84
CA PHE A 96 -10.97 33.56 14.32
C PHE A 96 -11.48 34.21 13.04
N ASN A 97 -11.58 35.54 13.01
CA ASN A 97 -12.02 36.27 11.82
C ASN A 97 -11.02 36.09 10.66
N LEU A 98 -9.72 36.24 10.91
CA LEU A 98 -8.68 36.10 9.88
C LEU A 98 -8.60 34.68 9.29
N MET A 99 -8.78 33.66 10.13
CA MET A 99 -8.79 32.27 9.68
C MET A 99 -10.04 31.95 8.86
N THR A 100 -11.21 32.47 9.25
CA THR A 100 -12.49 32.18 8.56
C THR A 100 -12.76 33.08 7.34
N GLU A 101 -11.98 34.13 7.15
CA GLU A 101 -11.98 34.94 5.93
C GLU A 101 -11.51 34.14 4.71
N LYS A 102 -12.18 34.36 3.57
CA LYS A 102 -11.77 33.73 2.30
C LYS A 102 -10.38 34.26 1.91
N PRO A 103 -9.42 33.39 1.53
CA PRO A 103 -8.04 33.81 1.20
C PRO A 103 -7.97 34.92 0.15
N ARG A 104 -8.91 34.93 -0.82
CA ARG A 104 -8.99 35.95 -1.88
C ARG A 104 -9.45 37.34 -1.43
N VAL A 105 -9.98 37.45 -0.21
CA VAL A 105 -10.44 38.72 0.38
C VAL A 105 -9.34 39.33 1.27
N ARG A 106 -8.28 38.56 1.56
CA ARG A 106 -7.15 39.03 2.38
C ARG A 106 -6.45 40.21 1.73
N ARG A 107 -5.87 41.05 2.60
CA ARG A 107 -5.17 42.25 2.18
C ARG A 107 -3.89 41.91 1.41
N GLU A 108 -3.61 42.67 0.36
CA GLU A 108 -2.36 42.52 -0.39
C GLU A 108 -1.13 42.86 0.48
N PRO A 109 -0.07 42.03 0.44
CA PRO A 109 1.14 42.25 1.22
C PRO A 109 1.97 43.41 0.66
N GLY A 110 2.37 44.34 1.54
CA GLY A 110 3.34 45.37 1.19
C GLY A 110 4.78 44.83 1.12
N ALA A 111 5.70 45.61 0.54
CA ALA A 111 7.11 45.25 0.35
C ALA A 111 7.80 44.77 1.65
N ARG A 112 7.49 45.40 2.78
CA ARG A 112 8.02 45.03 4.10
C ARG A 112 7.63 43.63 4.56
N ILE A 113 6.40 43.21 4.25
CA ILE A 113 5.91 41.86 4.61
C ILE A 113 6.55 40.84 3.69
N LEU A 114 6.61 41.13 2.38
CA LEU A 114 7.30 40.26 1.42
C LEU A 114 8.77 40.07 1.80
N GLN A 115 9.45 41.14 2.23
CA GLN A 115 10.81 41.06 2.74
C GLN A 115 10.89 40.16 3.98
N PHE A 116 10.02 40.36 4.97
CA PHE A 116 9.97 39.48 6.14
C PHE A 116 9.74 38.01 5.80
N VAL A 117 8.80 37.70 4.92
CA VAL A 117 8.51 36.32 4.49
C VAL A 117 9.72 35.71 3.76
N ASN A 118 10.43 36.50 2.95
CA ASN A 118 11.65 36.05 2.28
C ASN A 118 12.81 35.85 3.26
N ASP A 119 13.00 36.76 4.21
CA ASP A 119 14.08 36.71 5.21
C ASP A 119 13.89 35.56 6.21
N THR A 120 12.65 35.13 6.41
CA THR A 120 12.29 34.02 7.30
C THR A 120 11.93 32.74 6.54
N ALA A 121 12.04 32.71 5.21
CA ALA A 121 11.83 31.50 4.44
C ALA A 121 12.85 30.43 4.87
N TYR A 122 12.37 29.22 5.17
CA TYR A 122 13.29 28.12 5.41
C TYR A 122 13.91 27.70 4.10
N GLN A 123 15.17 27.26 4.18
CA GLN A 123 15.92 26.90 3.02
C GLN A 123 15.92 25.39 2.85
N ARG A 124 15.43 24.92 1.71
CA ARG A 124 15.55 23.51 1.36
C ARG A 124 16.85 23.30 0.56
N PRO A 125 17.68 22.31 0.92
CA PRO A 125 18.86 21.95 0.13
C PRO A 125 18.48 21.69 -1.33
N GLY A 126 19.14 22.38 -2.26
CA GLY A 126 19.05 22.15 -3.69
C GLY A 126 20.39 21.62 -4.21
N TYR A 127 20.34 20.69 -5.16
CA TYR A 127 21.54 20.05 -5.71
C TYR A 127 21.55 20.13 -7.24
N TYR A 128 22.23 19.19 -7.88
CA TYR A 128 22.45 19.19 -9.32
C TYR A 128 21.17 19.15 -10.15
N LYS A 129 20.17 18.37 -9.73
CA LYS A 129 18.87 18.32 -10.43
C LYS A 129 18.24 19.70 -10.49
N GLU A 130 18.11 20.36 -9.34
CA GLU A 130 17.51 21.69 -9.25
C GLU A 130 18.36 22.74 -9.98
N ALA A 131 19.70 22.68 -9.83
CA ALA A 131 20.63 23.56 -10.51
C ALA A 131 20.45 23.52 -12.03
N ILE A 132 20.39 22.30 -12.59
CA ILE A 132 20.27 22.08 -14.03
C ILE A 132 18.87 22.46 -14.51
N GLN A 133 17.83 22.15 -13.76
CA GLN A 133 16.46 22.55 -14.10
C GLN A 133 16.32 24.08 -14.15
N ILE A 134 16.93 24.82 -13.22
CA ILE A 134 16.88 26.28 -13.19
C ILE A 134 17.74 26.89 -14.30
N THR A 135 18.98 26.41 -14.48
CA THR A 135 19.97 27.04 -15.37
C THR A 135 19.76 26.64 -16.84
N HIS A 136 19.35 25.40 -17.08
CA HIS A 136 19.28 24.81 -18.42
C HIS A 136 17.86 24.39 -18.82
N ASN A 137 16.87 24.50 -17.93
CA ASN A 137 15.49 24.05 -18.17
C ASN A 137 15.40 22.58 -18.66
N GLN A 138 16.27 21.72 -18.13
CA GLN A 138 16.29 20.30 -18.43
C GLN A 138 16.13 19.47 -17.15
N ASN A 139 15.39 18.38 -17.25
CA ASN A 139 15.23 17.42 -16.17
C ASN A 139 16.21 16.25 -16.34
N ILE A 140 17.19 16.14 -15.46
CA ILE A 140 18.19 15.06 -15.54
C ILE A 140 17.61 13.66 -15.37
N ASP A 141 16.45 13.53 -14.74
CA ASP A 141 15.78 12.24 -14.53
C ASP A 141 15.40 11.58 -15.86
N GLU A 142 15.17 12.34 -16.94
CA GLU A 142 14.91 11.81 -18.29
C GLU A 142 16.08 10.99 -18.83
N LEU A 143 17.30 11.25 -18.36
CA LEU A 143 18.49 10.46 -18.69
C LEU A 143 18.70 9.30 -17.70
N MET A 144 18.44 9.54 -16.41
CA MET A 144 18.72 8.56 -15.35
C MET A 144 17.70 7.41 -15.32
N GLU A 145 16.40 7.71 -15.38
CA GLU A 145 15.31 6.75 -15.20
C GLU A 145 15.38 5.59 -16.21
N PRO A 146 15.62 5.78 -17.52
CA PRO A 146 15.70 4.66 -18.47
C PRO A 146 16.83 3.66 -18.17
N VAL A 147 17.90 4.11 -17.51
CA VAL A 147 19.01 3.24 -17.09
C VAL A 147 18.63 2.50 -15.82
N LEU A 148 18.19 3.23 -14.79
CA LEU A 148 17.89 2.66 -13.48
C LEU A 148 16.66 1.73 -13.52
N PHE A 149 15.59 2.14 -14.20
CA PHE A 149 14.36 1.34 -14.34
C PHE A 149 14.48 0.19 -15.34
N ARG A 150 15.61 0.08 -16.05
CA ARG A 150 15.97 -1.14 -16.78
C ARG A 150 16.87 -2.04 -15.94
N PHE A 151 17.84 -1.47 -15.26
CA PHE A 151 18.83 -2.23 -14.50
C PHE A 151 18.24 -2.89 -13.25
N PHE A 152 17.57 -2.13 -12.38
CA PHE A 152 17.07 -2.67 -11.11
C PHE A 152 16.07 -3.83 -11.28
N PRO A 153 15.03 -3.75 -12.14
CA PRO A 153 14.17 -4.91 -12.35
C PRO A 153 14.90 -6.10 -12.97
N SER A 154 15.95 -5.87 -13.78
CA SER A 154 16.73 -6.97 -14.36
C SER A 154 17.59 -7.68 -13.31
N TYR A 155 18.15 -6.93 -12.34
CA TYR A 155 18.94 -7.49 -11.25
C TYR A 155 18.03 -8.21 -10.24
N PHE A 156 16.96 -7.54 -9.79
CA PHE A 156 15.97 -8.07 -8.83
C PHE A 156 14.87 -8.91 -9.48
N ASP A 157 15.11 -9.47 -10.66
CA ASP A 157 14.16 -10.40 -11.27
C ASP A 157 14.06 -11.69 -10.45
N LEU A 158 12.90 -11.94 -9.85
CA LEU A 158 12.64 -13.09 -8.98
C LEU A 158 12.35 -14.38 -9.78
N GLY A 159 12.86 -14.49 -11.00
CA GLY A 159 12.60 -15.60 -11.92
C GLY A 159 11.37 -15.41 -12.81
N LEU A 160 10.95 -14.16 -13.02
CA LEU A 160 9.86 -13.84 -13.96
C LEU A 160 10.39 -13.72 -15.39
N ALA A 161 11.60 -13.17 -15.54
CA ALA A 161 12.26 -13.07 -16.82
C ALA A 161 12.84 -14.42 -17.26
N TYR A 162 12.70 -14.74 -18.54
CA TYR A 162 13.35 -15.91 -19.13
C TYR A 162 14.87 -15.75 -19.16
N TRP A 163 15.35 -14.54 -19.49
CA TRP A 163 16.77 -14.21 -19.54
C TRP A 163 17.16 -13.60 -18.20
N LEU A 164 17.75 -14.43 -17.34
CA LEU A 164 18.30 -13.95 -16.08
C LEU A 164 19.57 -13.14 -16.33
N MET A 165 19.77 -12.09 -15.55
CA MET A 165 21.02 -11.35 -15.55
C MET A 165 22.16 -12.29 -15.08
N PRO A 166 23.28 -12.37 -15.80
CA PRO A 166 24.42 -13.17 -15.37
C PRO A 166 25.12 -12.52 -14.18
N HIS A 167 25.82 -13.34 -13.40
CA HIS A 167 26.74 -12.90 -12.35
C HIS A 167 26.12 -12.16 -11.16
N ARG A 168 24.81 -12.32 -10.91
CA ARG A 168 24.12 -11.65 -9.78
C ARG A 168 24.76 -11.95 -8.43
N GLU A 169 25.39 -13.13 -8.31
CA GLU A 169 26.10 -13.59 -7.10
C GLU A 169 27.28 -12.69 -6.72
N LYS A 170 27.79 -11.89 -7.66
CA LYS A 170 28.93 -10.98 -7.45
C LYS A 170 28.52 -9.61 -6.90
N GLY A 171 27.23 -9.33 -6.76
CA GLY A 171 26.71 -8.08 -6.22
C GLY A 171 26.21 -7.10 -7.29
N LEU A 172 25.45 -6.12 -6.82
CA LEU A 172 24.75 -5.12 -7.62
C LEU A 172 25.72 -4.17 -8.33
N TRP A 173 26.76 -3.69 -7.63
CA TRP A 173 27.76 -2.80 -8.20
C TRP A 173 28.52 -3.48 -9.35
N TYR A 174 28.94 -4.72 -9.12
CA TYR A 174 29.64 -5.52 -10.14
C TYR A 174 28.77 -5.69 -11.40
N CYS A 175 27.52 -6.13 -11.24
CA CYS A 175 26.59 -6.34 -12.36
C CYS A 175 26.32 -5.05 -13.15
N PHE A 176 26.20 -3.91 -12.45
CA PHE A 176 26.03 -2.61 -13.09
C PHE A 176 27.25 -2.25 -13.95
N CYS A 177 28.45 -2.36 -13.37
CA CYS A 177 29.70 -2.09 -14.06
C CYS A 177 29.90 -3.00 -15.28
N GLU A 178 29.59 -4.30 -15.16
CA GLU A 178 29.72 -5.23 -16.28
C GLU A 178 28.75 -4.88 -17.43
N SER A 179 27.52 -4.51 -17.09
CA SER A 179 26.46 -4.17 -18.06
C SER A 179 26.77 -2.89 -18.83
N TYR A 180 27.25 -1.85 -18.14
CA TYR A 180 27.43 -0.52 -18.71
C TYR A 180 28.87 -0.18 -19.13
N SER A 181 29.87 -1.02 -18.82
CA SER A 181 31.24 -0.86 -19.33
C SER A 181 31.51 -1.50 -20.69
N LYS A 182 30.65 -2.41 -21.17
CA LYS A 182 30.73 -2.95 -22.54
C LYS A 182 30.38 -1.87 -23.56
N SER A 183 31.02 -1.83 -24.72
CA SER A 183 30.76 -0.85 -25.80
C SER A 183 29.81 -1.38 -26.87
N GLY A 184 28.97 -0.53 -27.45
CA GLY A 184 28.04 -0.87 -28.54
C GLY A 184 28.10 0.16 -29.68
N PHE A 185 27.73 -0.24 -30.89
CA PHE A 185 28.00 0.53 -32.13
C PHE A 185 27.17 1.83 -32.25
N PHE A 186 25.92 1.85 -31.78
CA PHE A 186 25.05 3.03 -31.79
C PHE A 186 24.64 3.41 -30.36
N ARG A 187 25.23 4.50 -29.83
CA ARG A 187 24.92 5.00 -28.49
C ARG A 187 24.65 6.50 -28.49
N PRO A 188 23.58 6.96 -27.81
CA PRO A 188 23.40 8.37 -27.47
C PRO A 188 24.60 8.92 -26.68
N LYS A 189 24.79 10.25 -26.71
CA LYS A 189 25.86 10.95 -25.97
C LYS A 189 25.93 10.49 -24.51
N PHE A 190 24.79 10.45 -23.83
CA PHE A 190 24.68 10.03 -22.44
C PHE A 190 25.24 8.63 -22.15
N LEU A 191 24.91 7.62 -22.96
CA LEU A 191 25.44 6.26 -22.75
C LEU A 191 26.94 6.15 -23.03
N LYS A 192 27.50 7.04 -23.86
CA LYS A 192 28.96 7.14 -24.07
C LYS A 192 29.63 7.74 -22.83
N THR A 193 29.06 8.81 -22.28
CA THR A 193 29.52 9.43 -21.02
C THR A 193 29.45 8.45 -19.86
N LEU A 194 28.31 7.77 -19.69
CA LEU A 194 28.12 6.75 -18.66
C LEU A 194 29.15 5.62 -18.78
N ASN A 195 29.35 5.10 -19.99
CA ASN A 195 30.35 4.05 -20.23
C ASN A 195 31.77 4.48 -19.84
N ARG A 196 32.17 5.72 -20.17
CA ARG A 196 33.48 6.27 -19.79
C ARG A 196 33.64 6.30 -18.27
N ILE A 197 32.67 6.87 -17.56
CA ILE A 197 32.75 7.00 -16.10
C ILE A 197 32.71 5.63 -15.43
N VAL A 198 31.82 4.73 -15.86
CA VAL A 198 31.73 3.35 -15.35
C VAL A 198 33.01 2.56 -15.61
N SER A 199 33.65 2.73 -16.77
CA SER A 199 34.90 2.02 -17.11
C SER A 199 36.08 2.42 -16.22
N GLU A 200 36.02 3.61 -15.64
CA GLU A 200 36.97 4.08 -14.64
C GLU A 200 36.59 3.61 -13.24
N ALA A 201 35.33 3.82 -12.84
CA ALA A 201 34.83 3.47 -11.51
C ALA A 201 34.87 1.96 -11.22
N LYS A 202 34.71 1.09 -12.24
CA LYS A 202 34.72 -0.38 -12.08
C LYS A 202 36.03 -0.98 -11.56
N ARG A 203 37.11 -0.19 -11.49
CA ARG A 203 38.41 -0.61 -10.95
C ARG A 203 38.41 -0.65 -9.42
N TYR A 204 37.40 -0.05 -8.81
CA TYR A 204 37.29 0.11 -7.36
C TYR A 204 36.10 -0.69 -6.81
N PRO A 205 36.20 -1.20 -5.58
CA PRO A 205 35.04 -1.70 -4.85
C PRO A 205 34.01 -0.57 -4.61
N TYR A 206 32.79 -0.94 -4.21
CA TYR A 206 31.66 -0.01 -4.18
C TYR A 206 31.86 1.20 -3.23
N ASP A 207 32.58 1.01 -2.13
CA ASP A 207 32.91 2.00 -1.09
C ASP A 207 33.94 3.02 -1.59
N GLU A 208 35.03 2.55 -2.21
CA GLU A 208 36.03 3.39 -2.86
C GLU A 208 35.45 4.12 -4.08
N ALA A 209 34.60 3.45 -4.87
CA ALA A 209 33.89 4.06 -5.98
C ALA A 209 32.95 5.17 -5.52
N THR A 210 32.21 4.96 -4.42
CA THR A 210 31.36 6.00 -3.80
C THR A 210 32.18 7.22 -3.40
N THR A 211 33.31 6.99 -2.73
CA THR A 211 34.26 8.04 -2.35
C THR A 211 34.78 8.83 -3.56
N LEU A 212 35.13 8.14 -4.64
CA LEU A 212 35.57 8.75 -5.90
C LEU A 212 34.47 9.61 -6.55
N LEU A 213 33.25 9.09 -6.62
CA LEU A 213 32.12 9.76 -7.28
C LEU A 213 31.68 11.00 -6.50
N LEU A 214 31.58 10.94 -5.18
CA LEU A 214 31.24 12.09 -4.35
C LEU A 214 32.30 13.21 -4.45
N LYS A 215 33.59 12.86 -4.55
CA LYS A 215 34.66 13.83 -4.82
C LYS A 215 34.50 14.51 -6.17
N ARG A 216 34.11 13.77 -7.22
CA ARG A 216 33.86 14.32 -8.56
C ARG A 216 32.64 15.22 -8.61
N LEU A 217 31.61 14.84 -7.87
CA LEU A 217 30.41 15.64 -7.67
C LEU A 217 30.64 16.80 -6.71
N ALA A 218 31.88 17.05 -6.24
CA ALA A 218 32.25 18.19 -5.41
C ALA A 218 31.28 18.50 -4.26
N ILE A 219 30.68 17.46 -3.65
CA ILE A 219 29.71 17.61 -2.57
C ILE A 219 30.46 17.92 -1.27
N PRO A 220 30.20 19.06 -0.60
CA PRO A 220 30.84 19.37 0.67
C PRO A 220 30.42 18.39 1.78
N ASP A 221 31.33 18.13 2.72
CA ASP A 221 31.09 17.20 3.83
C ASP A 221 29.83 17.52 4.65
N GLU A 222 29.49 18.80 4.81
CA GLU A 222 28.31 19.29 5.55
C GLU A 222 26.98 19.01 4.86
N HIS A 223 27.00 18.72 3.56
CA HIS A 223 25.82 18.43 2.75
C HIS A 223 25.64 16.94 2.44
N LEU A 224 26.54 16.07 2.92
CA LEU A 224 26.53 14.65 2.58
C LEU A 224 25.23 13.95 3.00
N ASP A 225 24.77 14.17 4.23
CA ASP A 225 23.56 13.55 4.77
C ASP A 225 22.33 13.91 3.92
N ASP A 226 22.11 15.21 3.70
CA ASP A 226 21.00 15.74 2.91
C ASP A 226 21.07 15.32 1.42
N TYR A 227 22.28 15.29 0.85
CA TYR A 227 22.49 14.94 -0.55
C TYR A 227 22.20 13.46 -0.81
N LEU A 228 22.79 12.57 0.01
CA LEU A 228 22.55 11.13 -0.11
C LEU A 228 21.09 10.79 0.17
N PHE A 229 20.47 11.43 1.16
CA PHE A 229 19.04 11.26 1.41
C PHE A 229 18.22 11.70 0.20
N SER A 230 18.46 12.90 -0.33
CA SER A 230 17.72 13.45 -1.48
C SER A 230 17.82 12.56 -2.72
N ILE A 231 19.03 12.10 -3.09
CA ILE A 231 19.23 11.29 -4.29
C ILE A 231 18.68 9.87 -4.15
N LEU A 232 18.79 9.25 -2.97
CA LEU A 232 18.23 7.91 -2.73
C LEU A 232 16.71 7.95 -2.56
N TYR A 233 16.17 8.97 -1.89
CA TYR A 233 14.73 9.16 -1.71
C TYR A 233 14.02 9.50 -3.02
N ARG A 234 14.72 10.14 -3.97
CA ARG A 234 14.23 10.32 -5.37
C ARG A 234 13.79 8.98 -5.98
N TYR A 235 14.52 7.90 -5.67
CA TYR A 235 14.22 6.54 -6.12
C TYR A 235 13.72 5.64 -4.99
N ARG A 236 13.00 6.20 -3.99
CA ARG A 236 12.45 5.50 -2.80
C ARG A 236 11.75 4.17 -3.08
N GLY A 237 11.18 4.02 -4.28
CA GLY A 237 10.65 2.74 -4.77
C GLY A 237 11.68 1.61 -4.70
N TRP A 238 12.78 1.78 -5.44
CA TRP A 238 13.87 0.82 -5.51
C TRP A 238 14.74 0.86 -4.25
N THR A 239 15.14 2.03 -3.77
CA THR A 239 16.04 2.13 -2.61
C THR A 239 15.40 1.61 -1.34
N GLY A 240 14.10 1.90 -1.12
CA GLY A 240 13.32 1.33 -0.01
C GLY A 240 13.11 -0.18 -0.14
N THR A 241 12.88 -0.68 -1.37
CA THR A 241 12.79 -2.13 -1.62
C THR A 241 14.10 -2.83 -1.31
N ILE A 242 15.23 -2.26 -1.75
CA ILE A 242 16.56 -2.86 -1.54
C ILE A 242 16.94 -2.85 -0.07
N LYS A 243 16.66 -1.76 0.65
CA LYS A 243 16.79 -1.70 2.12
C LYS A 243 16.03 -2.85 2.79
N SER A 244 14.76 -3.03 2.42
CA SER A 244 13.90 -4.03 3.04
C SER A 244 14.31 -5.47 2.68
N LEU A 245 14.79 -5.69 1.46
CA LEU A 245 15.33 -6.99 1.03
C LEU A 245 16.65 -7.35 1.73
N GLU A 246 17.46 -6.35 2.09
CA GLU A 246 18.68 -6.55 2.87
C GLU A 246 18.35 -7.01 4.31
N GLU A 247 17.27 -6.49 4.89
CA GLU A 247 16.78 -6.87 6.23
C GLU A 247 15.98 -8.19 6.23
N VAL A 248 15.29 -8.51 5.13
CA VAL A 248 14.44 -9.70 4.99
C VAL A 248 14.83 -10.53 3.75
N PRO A 249 15.97 -11.24 3.78
CA PRO A 249 16.43 -12.06 2.65
C PRO A 249 15.45 -13.17 2.25
N ASP A 250 14.60 -13.62 3.18
CA ASP A 250 13.53 -14.62 2.97
C ASP A 250 12.55 -14.23 1.83
N TRP A 251 12.44 -12.95 1.49
CA TRP A 251 11.60 -12.48 0.38
C TRP A 251 12.20 -12.70 -1.00
N ILE A 252 13.50 -13.01 -1.07
CA ILE A 252 14.19 -13.35 -2.30
C ILE A 252 14.13 -14.87 -2.46
N PRO A 253 13.38 -15.42 -3.42
CA PRO A 253 13.30 -16.87 -3.62
C PRO A 253 14.62 -17.47 -4.14
N SER A 254 15.51 -16.63 -4.67
CA SER A 254 16.74 -17.02 -5.35
C SER A 254 17.99 -16.58 -4.58
N HIS A 255 18.91 -17.51 -4.33
CA HIS A 255 20.12 -17.25 -3.56
C HIS A 255 21.21 -16.47 -4.32
N ASP A 256 21.02 -16.20 -5.61
CA ASP A 256 21.98 -15.47 -6.45
C ASP A 256 21.82 -13.94 -6.38
N ILE A 257 20.72 -13.41 -5.83
CA ILE A 257 20.49 -11.97 -5.69
C ILE A 257 21.03 -11.49 -4.34
N LYS A 258 21.82 -10.41 -4.36
CA LYS A 258 22.32 -9.73 -3.14
C LYS A 258 21.77 -8.32 -3.06
N ALA A 259 20.86 -8.09 -2.11
CA ALA A 259 20.40 -6.75 -1.78
C ALA A 259 21.42 -6.06 -0.87
N SER A 260 21.89 -4.87 -1.27
CA SER A 260 22.81 -4.05 -0.48
C SER A 260 22.55 -2.58 -0.80
N LEU A 261 22.09 -1.81 0.18
CA LEU A 261 21.88 -0.37 0.03
C LEU A 261 23.21 0.35 -0.28
N LYS A 262 24.32 -0.13 0.28
CA LYS A 262 25.66 0.44 0.05
C LYS A 262 26.11 0.30 -1.40
N GLU A 263 25.75 -0.80 -2.07
CA GLU A 263 26.09 -1.00 -3.49
C GLU A 263 25.19 -0.19 -4.44
N VAL A 264 24.01 0.25 -4.00
CA VAL A 264 23.11 1.11 -4.79
C VAL A 264 23.62 2.54 -4.89
N VAL A 265 24.28 3.05 -3.84
CA VAL A 265 24.82 4.41 -3.79
C VAL A 265 25.71 4.72 -5.00
N PRO A 266 26.81 3.96 -5.28
CA PRO A 266 27.67 4.28 -6.42
C PRO A 266 26.98 4.06 -7.76
N VAL A 267 25.97 3.18 -7.86
CA VAL A 267 25.15 3.03 -9.07
C VAL A 267 24.38 4.31 -9.37
N ILE A 268 23.68 4.88 -8.39
CA ILE A 268 22.89 6.09 -8.63
C ILE A 268 23.82 7.29 -8.87
N LEU A 269 24.91 7.42 -8.10
CA LEU A 269 25.88 8.52 -8.26
C LEU A 269 26.57 8.50 -9.64
N VAL A 270 26.93 7.32 -10.17
CA VAL A 270 27.59 7.25 -11.48
C VAL A 270 26.65 7.63 -12.62
N VAL A 271 25.35 7.30 -12.49
CA VAL A 271 24.34 7.69 -13.47
C VAL A 271 24.04 9.19 -13.36
N GLU A 272 23.99 9.76 -12.15
CA GLU A 272 23.79 11.21 -11.98
C GLU A 272 24.96 12.01 -12.54
N LEU A 273 26.20 11.61 -12.22
CA LEU A 273 27.40 12.26 -12.78
C LEU A 273 27.41 12.18 -14.31
N ALA A 274 27.04 11.05 -14.89
CA ALA A 274 26.93 10.90 -16.34
C ALA A 274 25.83 11.79 -16.95
N ALA A 275 24.71 11.97 -16.25
CA ALA A 275 23.61 12.82 -16.70
C ALA A 275 24.03 14.30 -16.67
N ILE A 276 24.67 14.73 -15.59
CA ILE A 276 25.25 16.08 -15.44
C ILE A 276 26.23 16.35 -16.59
N GLU A 277 27.27 15.53 -16.74
CA GLU A 277 28.31 15.70 -17.77
C GLU A 277 27.79 15.63 -19.22
N SER A 278 26.61 15.04 -19.42
CA SER A 278 25.98 14.97 -20.74
C SER A 278 25.28 16.26 -21.13
N ILE A 279 24.80 17.02 -20.15
CA ILE A 279 24.08 18.28 -20.32
C ILE A 279 25.06 19.46 -20.24
N CYS A 280 25.94 19.46 -19.23
CA CYS A 280 26.84 20.56 -18.91
C CYS A 280 28.11 20.08 -18.20
N GLU A 281 29.14 20.92 -18.14
CA GLU A 281 30.32 20.63 -17.33
C GLU A 281 30.06 20.95 -15.85
N LEU A 282 30.57 20.12 -14.94
CA LEU A 282 30.33 20.30 -13.50
C LEU A 282 30.81 21.66 -12.97
N ILE A 283 31.95 22.15 -13.49
CA ILE A 283 32.54 23.45 -13.14
C ILE A 283 31.64 24.63 -13.57
N SER A 284 30.77 24.43 -14.56
CA SER A 284 29.86 25.47 -15.04
C SER A 284 28.61 25.65 -14.17
N LEU A 285 28.35 24.72 -13.24
CA LEU A 285 27.17 24.75 -12.39
C LEU A 285 27.48 25.38 -11.04
N LYS A 286 26.68 26.40 -10.69
CA LYS A 286 26.55 26.85 -9.31
C LYS A 286 25.43 26.05 -8.65
N ILE A 287 25.77 25.17 -7.71
CA ILE A 287 24.77 24.43 -6.92
C ILE A 287 23.95 25.46 -6.12
N PRO A 288 22.63 25.58 -6.34
CA PRO A 288 21.79 26.45 -5.55
C PRO A 288 21.59 25.74 -4.22
N VAL A 289 22.43 26.06 -3.23
CA VAL A 289 22.36 25.38 -1.94
C VAL A 289 20.98 25.56 -1.28
N TYR A 290 20.16 26.53 -1.71
CA TYR A 290 18.93 26.88 -1.01
C TYR A 290 17.81 27.32 -1.94
N LYS A 291 16.69 26.57 -1.95
CA LYS A 291 15.41 27.08 -2.42
C LYS A 291 14.66 27.70 -1.24
N PRO A 292 14.35 29.00 -1.24
CA PRO A 292 13.54 29.59 -0.20
C PRO A 292 12.12 29.04 -0.29
N MET A 293 11.65 28.44 0.80
CA MET A 293 10.26 28.04 0.97
C MET A 293 9.62 28.97 1.99
N PRO A 294 8.56 29.71 1.61
CA PRO A 294 7.96 30.68 2.51
C PRO A 294 7.35 29.93 3.70
N LEU A 295 7.78 30.30 4.92
CA LEU A 295 7.18 29.79 6.15
C LEU A 295 5.78 30.36 6.40
N TYR A 296 5.49 31.52 5.82
CA TYR A 296 4.29 32.31 6.09
C TYR A 296 3.51 32.57 4.81
N ASP A 297 2.18 32.57 4.90
CA ASP A 297 1.34 33.17 3.86
C ASP A 297 1.45 34.71 3.96
N PRO A 298 2.02 35.39 2.95
CA PRO A 298 2.20 36.83 3.00
C PRO A 298 0.86 37.58 3.11
N TYR A 299 -0.24 37.05 2.56
CA TYR A 299 -1.56 37.68 2.64
C TYR A 299 -2.16 37.55 4.04
N PHE A 300 -1.99 36.39 4.68
CA PHE A 300 -2.37 36.20 6.08
C PHE A 300 -1.58 37.15 6.99
N ILE A 301 -0.26 37.22 6.84
CA ILE A 301 0.58 38.13 7.63
C ILE A 301 0.17 39.59 7.41
N ALA A 302 -0.14 40.00 6.19
CA ALA A 302 -0.62 41.36 5.91
C ALA A 302 -1.92 41.70 6.67
N SER A 303 -2.83 40.74 6.71
CA SER A 303 -4.12 40.90 7.39
C SER A 303 -3.94 40.90 8.92
N LEU A 304 -3.07 40.04 9.45
CA LEU A 304 -2.72 39.96 10.87
C LEU A 304 -2.03 41.23 11.37
N VAL A 305 -1.01 41.73 10.66
CA VAL A 305 -0.28 42.96 11.00
C VAL A 305 -1.23 44.15 11.06
N ASN A 306 -2.16 44.24 10.10
CA ASN A 306 -3.18 45.27 10.09
C ASN A 306 -4.16 45.13 11.26
N ALA A 307 -4.63 43.92 11.56
CA ALA A 307 -5.58 43.68 12.64
C ALA A 307 -5.00 43.98 14.04
N LEU A 308 -3.69 43.78 14.21
CA LEU A 308 -2.97 44.12 15.44
C LEU A 308 -2.57 45.61 15.53
N GLY A 309 -2.85 46.41 14.49
CA GLY A 309 -2.53 47.83 14.48
C GLY A 309 -1.03 48.14 14.49
N ILE A 310 -0.19 47.22 14.00
CA ILE A 310 1.27 47.39 13.98
C ILE A 310 1.62 48.47 12.96
N LYS A 311 2.34 49.51 13.40
CA LYS A 311 2.65 50.67 12.55
C LYS A 311 3.85 50.39 11.65
N HIS A 312 3.99 51.22 10.62
CA HIS A 312 5.11 51.15 9.71
C HIS A 312 6.42 51.51 10.45
N GLY A 313 7.33 50.53 10.60
CA GLY A 313 8.61 50.69 11.29
C GLY A 313 8.76 49.87 12.58
N ASP A 314 7.65 49.47 13.21
CA ASP A 314 7.67 48.69 14.47
C ASP A 314 8.12 47.25 14.21
N THR A 315 9.02 46.69 15.02
CA THR A 315 9.43 45.27 14.92
C THR A 315 8.24 44.33 14.97
N TYR A 316 8.24 43.27 14.15
CA TYR A 316 7.17 42.28 14.20
C TYR A 316 7.19 41.55 15.55
N PRO A 317 6.08 41.55 16.29
CA PRO A 317 6.02 40.92 17.60
C PRO A 317 5.97 39.41 17.46
N ARG A 318 6.14 38.70 18.59
CA ARG A 318 6.20 37.23 18.62
C ARG A 318 4.97 36.59 17.97
N GLU A 319 3.80 37.20 18.14
CA GLU A 319 2.53 36.78 17.57
C GLU A 319 2.60 36.68 16.04
N VAL A 320 3.21 37.65 15.38
CA VAL A 320 3.38 37.64 13.91
C VAL A 320 4.37 36.57 13.48
N THR A 321 5.47 36.41 14.21
CA THR A 321 6.50 35.40 13.91
C THR A 321 6.08 33.98 14.28
N HIS A 322 5.00 33.81 15.03
CA HIS A 322 4.55 32.50 15.48
C HIS A 322 3.56 31.85 14.51
N PHE A 323 2.70 32.62 13.83
CA PHE A 323 1.70 32.08 12.90
C PHE A 323 2.28 31.79 11.51
N THR A 324 3.13 30.77 11.43
CA THR A 324 3.50 30.15 10.16
C THR A 324 2.29 29.49 9.49
N GLY A 325 2.39 29.20 8.19
CA GLY A 325 1.34 28.46 7.48
C GLY A 325 1.05 27.10 8.14
N GLU A 326 2.09 26.38 8.55
CA GLU A 326 1.95 25.08 9.22
C GLU A 326 1.25 25.17 10.58
N ASN A 327 1.49 26.24 11.36
CA ASN A 327 0.86 26.45 12.65
C ASN A 327 -0.63 26.80 12.52
N LEU A 328 -1.00 27.55 11.47
CA LEU A 328 -2.41 27.79 11.15
C LEU A 328 -3.14 26.51 10.73
N LEU A 329 -2.48 25.67 9.93
CA LEU A 329 -3.03 24.37 9.51
C LEU A 329 -3.15 23.39 10.69
N GLU A 330 -2.27 23.45 11.69
CA GLU A 330 -2.43 22.68 12.92
C GLU A 330 -3.72 23.05 13.67
N ILE A 331 -4.00 24.34 13.87
CA ILE A 331 -5.23 24.79 14.55
C ILE A 331 -6.47 24.28 13.79
N TRP A 332 -6.44 24.35 12.46
CA TRP A 332 -7.50 23.82 11.62
C TRP A 332 -7.67 22.30 11.77
N GLN A 333 -6.56 21.55 11.76
CA GLN A 333 -6.58 20.10 11.91
C GLN A 333 -7.12 19.68 13.26
N ARG A 334 -6.66 20.30 14.35
CA ARG A 334 -7.19 20.08 15.71
C ARG A 334 -8.69 20.36 15.76
N SER A 335 -9.13 21.46 15.16
CA SER A 335 -10.56 21.82 15.13
C SER A 335 -11.41 20.81 14.36
N TYR A 336 -10.86 20.23 13.29
CA TYR A 336 -11.51 19.19 12.50
C TYR A 336 -11.65 17.88 13.29
N GLU A 337 -10.58 17.45 13.95
CA GLU A 337 -10.56 16.25 14.79
C GLU A 337 -11.46 16.41 16.03
N ASP A 338 -11.36 17.53 16.75
CA ASP A 338 -12.16 17.79 17.94
C ASP A 338 -13.64 17.94 17.62
N THR A 339 -14.01 18.51 16.47
CA THR A 339 -15.42 18.54 16.06
C THR A 339 -15.96 17.13 15.88
N PHE A 340 -15.16 16.23 15.27
CA PHE A 340 -15.52 14.83 15.13
C PHE A 340 -15.59 14.13 16.50
N TYR A 341 -14.59 14.31 17.37
CA TYR A 341 -14.55 13.70 18.70
C TYR A 341 -15.71 14.17 19.58
N ASP A 342 -16.02 15.46 19.60
CA ASP A 342 -17.14 16.01 20.37
C ASP A 342 -18.48 15.41 19.90
N GLN A 343 -18.70 15.33 18.58
CA GLN A 343 -19.89 14.72 18.02
C GLN A 343 -19.98 13.23 18.37
N PHE A 344 -18.88 12.49 18.24
CA PHE A 344 -18.80 11.07 18.55
C PHE A 344 -19.04 10.81 20.04
N LEU A 345 -18.30 11.48 20.93
CA LEU A 345 -18.39 11.30 22.37
C LEU A 345 -19.74 11.75 22.93
N THR A 346 -20.32 12.82 22.38
CA THR A 346 -21.68 13.26 22.74
C THR A 346 -22.71 12.20 22.37
N THR A 347 -22.60 11.64 21.16
CA THR A 347 -23.50 10.58 20.70
C THR A 347 -23.33 9.30 21.50
N TYR A 348 -22.07 8.91 21.76
CA TYR A 348 -21.74 7.76 22.59
C TYR A 348 -22.29 7.90 24.02
N ARG A 349 -22.11 9.06 24.64
CA ARG A 349 -22.64 9.35 25.99
C ARG A 349 -24.17 9.28 26.01
N LYS A 350 -24.85 9.79 24.98
CA LYS A 350 -26.32 9.67 24.88
C LYS A 350 -26.75 8.21 24.78
N GLY A 351 -26.14 7.43 23.89
CA GLY A 351 -26.45 6.01 23.73
C GLY A 351 -26.08 5.14 24.95
N ALA A 352 -25.10 5.56 25.76
CA ALA A 352 -24.73 4.87 27.00
C ALA A 352 -25.74 5.09 28.14
N ILE A 353 -26.53 6.16 28.09
CA ILE A 353 -27.55 6.49 29.09
C ILE A 353 -28.89 5.83 28.76
N GLU A 354 -29.15 5.54 27.48
CA GLU A 354 -30.35 4.80 27.06
C GLU A 354 -30.31 3.36 27.59
N GLU A 355 -31.45 2.86 28.08
CA GLU A 355 -31.56 1.47 28.49
C GLU A 355 -31.19 0.55 27.32
N LYS A 356 -30.18 -0.30 27.55
CA LYS A 356 -29.77 -1.27 26.54
C LYS A 356 -30.99 -2.13 26.19
N PRO A 357 -31.33 -2.27 24.90
CA PRO A 357 -32.39 -3.17 24.49
C PRO A 357 -32.09 -4.57 25.03
N GLU A 358 -33.15 -5.30 25.40
CA GLU A 358 -33.04 -6.66 25.92
C GLU A 358 -32.21 -7.52 24.95
N TYR A 359 -31.08 -8.05 25.43
CA TYR A 359 -30.15 -8.81 24.59
C TYR A 359 -30.82 -10.14 24.19
N LYS A 360 -31.14 -10.26 22.90
CA LYS A 360 -31.61 -11.52 22.31
C LYS A 360 -30.43 -12.23 21.66
N LEU A 361 -30.23 -13.49 22.04
CA LEU A 361 -29.19 -14.31 21.44
C LEU A 361 -29.40 -14.35 19.91
N PRO A 362 -28.40 -13.96 19.10
CA PRO A 362 -28.54 -13.98 17.65
C PRO A 362 -28.65 -15.41 17.13
N ASN A 363 -29.28 -15.56 15.96
CA ASN A 363 -29.37 -16.84 15.25
C ASN A 363 -27.99 -17.34 14.80
N TYR A 364 -27.10 -16.40 14.44
CA TYR A 364 -25.72 -16.67 14.08
C TYR A 364 -24.85 -15.43 14.26
N GLN A 365 -23.56 -15.68 14.49
CA GLN A 365 -22.54 -14.64 14.61
C GLN A 365 -21.52 -14.74 13.48
N VAL A 366 -20.95 -13.59 13.10
CA VAL A 366 -19.97 -13.50 12.03
C VAL A 366 -18.79 -12.65 12.47
N PHE A 367 -17.62 -13.26 12.63
CA PHE A 367 -16.35 -12.56 12.76
C PHE A 367 -15.86 -12.16 11.38
N CYS A 368 -15.74 -10.86 11.14
CA CYS A 368 -15.13 -10.27 9.96
C CYS A 368 -13.83 -9.57 10.33
N CYS A 369 -12.98 -9.32 9.33
CA CYS A 369 -11.84 -8.44 9.52
C CYS A 369 -12.30 -7.02 9.90
N LEU A 370 -11.47 -6.29 10.65
CA LEU A 370 -11.65 -4.85 10.94
C LEU A 370 -11.43 -3.94 9.72
N ASP A 371 -11.13 -4.52 8.56
CA ASP A 371 -10.99 -3.80 7.29
C ASP A 371 -12.28 -3.05 6.95
N GLU A 372 -12.17 -1.78 6.54
CA GLU A 372 -13.30 -0.91 6.21
C GLU A 372 -14.23 -1.48 5.13
N ARG A 373 -13.70 -2.33 4.23
CA ARG A 373 -14.48 -2.97 3.17
C ARG A 373 -15.44 -4.01 3.74
N GLU A 374 -15.05 -4.67 4.83
CA GLU A 374 -15.91 -5.59 5.57
C GLU A 374 -17.02 -4.86 6.32
N GLU A 375 -16.85 -3.58 6.69
CA GLU A 375 -17.87 -2.84 7.43
C GLU A 375 -19.17 -2.71 6.61
N SER A 376 -19.04 -2.43 5.32
CA SER A 376 -20.20 -2.41 4.41
C SER A 376 -20.94 -3.76 4.36
N PHE A 377 -20.19 -4.87 4.44
CA PHE A 377 -20.71 -6.23 4.41
C PHE A 377 -21.41 -6.60 5.72
N ARG A 378 -20.78 -6.28 6.85
CA ARG A 378 -21.31 -6.42 8.20
C ARG A 378 -22.65 -5.71 8.37
N ARG A 379 -22.69 -4.41 8.05
CA ARG A 379 -23.94 -3.62 8.12
C ARG A 379 -25.01 -4.17 7.19
N HIS A 380 -24.63 -4.68 6.01
CA HIS A 380 -25.58 -5.31 5.09
C HIS A 380 -26.22 -6.57 5.68
N LEU A 381 -25.42 -7.47 6.26
CA LEU A 381 -25.92 -8.71 6.87
C LEU A 381 -26.91 -8.42 8.01
N GLU A 382 -26.55 -7.53 8.93
CA GLU A 382 -27.42 -7.15 10.06
C GLU A 382 -28.71 -6.47 9.59
N ARG A 383 -28.66 -5.73 8.47
CA ARG A 383 -29.85 -5.09 7.89
C ARG A 383 -30.81 -6.10 7.26
N ILE A 384 -30.31 -7.16 6.62
CA ILE A 384 -31.17 -8.15 5.94
C ILE A 384 -31.66 -9.26 6.87
N ASP A 385 -31.00 -9.47 8.01
CA ASP A 385 -31.37 -10.48 9.00
C ASP A 385 -31.12 -9.94 10.42
N SER A 386 -32.20 -9.64 11.15
CA SER A 386 -32.13 -9.15 12.53
C SER A 386 -31.61 -10.20 13.52
N GLY A 387 -31.47 -11.46 13.09
CA GLY A 387 -30.82 -12.51 13.87
C GLY A 387 -29.33 -12.65 13.60
N ALA A 388 -28.72 -11.77 12.80
CA ALA A 388 -27.29 -11.73 12.58
C ALA A 388 -26.61 -10.76 13.54
N GLU A 389 -25.48 -11.17 14.12
CA GLU A 389 -24.57 -10.28 14.85
C GLU A 389 -23.20 -10.34 14.17
N THR A 390 -22.59 -9.19 13.85
CA THR A 390 -21.25 -9.16 13.27
C THR A 390 -20.22 -8.55 14.20
N LEU A 391 -19.07 -9.21 14.30
CA LEU A 391 -17.96 -8.86 15.16
C LEU A 391 -16.75 -8.50 14.29
N GLY A 392 -15.97 -7.50 14.72
CA GLY A 392 -14.74 -7.10 14.05
C GLY A 392 -13.52 -7.67 14.78
N THR A 393 -12.60 -8.30 14.05
CA THR A 393 -11.31 -8.74 14.58
C THR A 393 -10.20 -8.50 13.55
N ALA A 394 -8.93 -8.45 13.96
CA ALA A 394 -7.84 -8.45 13.00
C ALA A 394 -7.89 -9.72 12.13
N GLY A 395 -7.79 -9.58 10.81
CA GLY A 395 -8.02 -10.67 9.85
C GLY A 395 -7.04 -11.85 9.93
N HIS A 396 -5.96 -11.73 10.70
CA HIS A 396 -5.05 -12.84 10.99
C HIS A 396 -5.51 -13.73 12.15
N PHE A 397 -6.53 -13.33 12.91
CA PHE A 397 -7.12 -14.08 14.04
C PHE A 397 -6.11 -14.50 15.12
N SER A 398 -5.13 -13.64 15.43
CA SER A 398 -4.01 -13.94 16.34
C SER A 398 -3.15 -15.13 15.92
N LEU A 399 -3.28 -15.61 14.68
CA LEU A 399 -2.48 -16.71 14.15
C LEU A 399 -1.18 -16.17 13.56
N ASP A 400 -0.08 -16.34 14.27
CA ASP A 400 1.30 -16.03 13.87
C ASP A 400 1.90 -17.19 13.04
N MET A 401 1.38 -17.40 11.82
CA MET A 401 1.75 -18.53 10.96
C MET A 401 2.32 -18.14 9.58
N LYS A 402 3.16 -19.01 9.02
CA LYS A 402 3.38 -19.11 7.57
C LYS A 402 2.48 -20.23 7.01
N PHE A 403 1.85 -19.99 5.87
CA PHE A 403 0.90 -20.91 5.23
C PHE A 403 1.39 -21.37 3.85
N LYS A 404 1.15 -22.64 3.50
CA LYS A 404 1.38 -23.18 2.14
C LYS A 404 0.13 -23.93 1.68
N ALA A 405 -0.52 -23.45 0.62
CA ALA A 405 -1.67 -24.16 0.05
C ALA A 405 -1.22 -25.47 -0.64
N ALA A 406 -2.14 -26.40 -0.86
CA ALA A 406 -1.83 -27.68 -1.50
C ALA A 406 -1.13 -27.57 -2.89
N PRO A 407 -1.49 -26.63 -3.79
CA PRO A 407 -0.77 -26.46 -5.06
C PRO A 407 0.51 -25.61 -4.96
N ASP A 408 0.74 -24.92 -3.83
CA ASP A 408 1.83 -23.96 -3.70
C ASP A 408 3.14 -24.65 -3.30
N LYS A 409 4.25 -24.18 -3.90
CA LYS A 409 5.60 -24.69 -3.58
C LYS A 409 6.23 -24.00 -2.36
N HIS A 410 5.85 -22.75 -2.10
CA HIS A 410 6.48 -21.89 -1.10
C HIS A 410 5.49 -21.49 -0.01
N TYR A 411 6.02 -21.28 1.20
CA TYR A 411 5.25 -20.73 2.31
C TYR A 411 5.10 -19.22 2.15
N ARG A 412 3.91 -18.71 2.46
CA ARG A 412 3.60 -17.29 2.56
C ARG A 412 3.37 -16.90 4.01
N LYS A 413 3.88 -15.75 4.42
CA LYS A 413 3.55 -15.17 5.73
C LYS A 413 2.07 -14.76 5.76
N MET A 414 1.35 -15.13 6.81
CA MET A 414 -0.09 -14.85 6.97
C MET A 414 -0.40 -14.11 8.29
N CYS A 415 0.52 -13.26 8.72
CA CYS A 415 0.40 -12.43 9.92
C CYS A 415 1.07 -11.06 9.68
N PRO A 416 0.82 -10.04 10.52
CA PRO A 416 1.27 -8.68 10.27
C PRO A 416 2.80 -8.57 10.09
N HIS A 417 3.24 -7.85 9.06
CA HIS A 417 4.65 -7.56 8.80
C HIS A 417 4.90 -6.05 8.92
N PRO A 418 5.99 -5.60 9.58
CA PRO A 418 7.09 -6.39 10.16
C PRO A 418 6.84 -6.90 11.59
N LEU A 419 5.82 -6.39 12.29
CA LEU A 419 5.61 -6.52 13.74
C LEU A 419 5.56 -7.96 14.29
N VAL A 420 5.08 -8.94 13.52
CA VAL A 420 4.89 -10.31 14.00
C VAL A 420 5.75 -11.29 13.22
N THR A 421 6.70 -11.96 13.88
CA THR A 421 7.44 -13.08 13.28
C THR A 421 6.62 -14.35 13.38
N PRO A 422 6.39 -15.10 12.28
CA PRO A 422 5.67 -16.36 12.33
C PRO A 422 6.37 -17.37 13.23
N SER A 423 5.66 -17.94 14.19
CA SER A 423 6.18 -18.96 15.10
C SER A 423 5.99 -20.38 14.57
N VAL A 424 5.04 -20.58 13.64
CA VAL A 424 4.68 -21.91 13.12
C VAL A 424 4.55 -21.95 11.59
N GLN A 425 4.57 -23.17 11.07
CA GLN A 425 4.23 -23.51 9.69
C GLN A 425 2.89 -24.25 9.66
N VAL A 426 2.03 -23.88 8.71
CA VAL A 426 0.76 -24.55 8.44
C VAL A 426 0.68 -24.82 6.95
N TYR A 427 0.22 -26.01 6.56
CA TYR A 427 0.05 -26.33 5.15
C TYR A 427 -1.22 -27.13 4.90
N GLU A 428 -1.66 -27.12 3.65
CA GLU A 428 -2.76 -27.94 3.17
C GLU A 428 -2.24 -29.17 2.43
N GLU A 429 -2.95 -30.28 2.62
CA GLU A 429 -2.79 -31.49 1.82
C GLU A 429 -4.15 -32.04 1.41
N ALA A 430 -4.18 -32.96 0.44
CA ALA A 430 -5.41 -33.61 0.03
C ALA A 430 -6.02 -34.42 1.19
N ALA A 431 -7.32 -34.27 1.44
CA ALA A 431 -8.00 -34.98 2.51
C ALA A 431 -8.02 -36.51 2.28
N LYS A 432 -8.06 -36.92 1.01
CA LYS A 432 -7.90 -38.30 0.55
C LYS A 432 -7.01 -38.35 -0.69
N LEU A 433 -6.50 -39.54 -1.03
CA LEU A 433 -5.73 -39.74 -2.26
C LEU A 433 -6.52 -39.33 -3.52
N GLU A 434 -7.83 -39.56 -3.53
CA GLU A 434 -8.76 -39.20 -4.61
C GLU A 434 -8.93 -37.68 -4.78
N ASP A 435 -8.76 -36.93 -3.68
CA ASP A 435 -8.83 -35.47 -3.67
C ASP A 435 -7.53 -34.82 -4.16
N SER A 436 -6.46 -35.61 -4.34
CA SER A 436 -5.22 -35.12 -4.92
C SER A 436 -5.41 -34.68 -6.37
N MET A 437 -4.60 -33.72 -6.80
CA MET A 437 -4.62 -33.28 -8.20
C MET A 437 -4.33 -34.48 -9.12
N PRO A 438 -5.23 -34.79 -10.08
CA PRO A 438 -5.03 -35.95 -10.95
C PRO A 438 -3.72 -35.81 -11.72
N LYS A 439 -2.91 -36.88 -11.78
CA LYS A 439 -1.64 -36.89 -12.54
C LYS A 439 -1.78 -36.42 -13.98
N LYS A 440 -2.91 -36.71 -14.64
CA LYS A 440 -3.21 -36.24 -16.00
C LYS A 440 -3.32 -34.72 -16.09
N LEU A 441 -3.92 -34.09 -15.09
CA LEU A 441 -4.08 -32.63 -15.04
C LEU A 441 -2.75 -31.94 -14.69
N GLN A 442 -1.93 -32.57 -13.82
CA GLN A 442 -0.56 -32.13 -13.57
C GLN A 442 0.30 -32.20 -14.84
N LEU A 443 0.29 -33.33 -15.55
CA LEU A 443 1.01 -33.51 -16.81
C LEU A 443 0.53 -32.53 -17.89
N TYR A 444 -0.77 -32.28 -17.98
CA TYR A 444 -1.32 -31.27 -18.89
C TYR A 444 -0.80 -29.86 -18.54
N GLY A 445 -0.78 -29.50 -17.26
CA GLY A 445 -0.21 -28.24 -16.78
C GLY A 445 1.29 -28.11 -17.07
N GLU A 446 2.06 -29.19 -16.86
CA GLU A 446 3.49 -29.24 -17.20
C GLU A 446 3.73 -29.09 -18.70
N ALA A 447 2.93 -29.77 -19.54
CA ALA A 447 3.00 -29.66 -20.99
C ALA A 447 2.64 -28.25 -21.45
N GLN A 448 1.56 -27.66 -20.92
CA GLN A 448 1.16 -26.29 -21.22
C GLN A 448 2.25 -25.31 -20.80
N TRP A 449 2.81 -25.45 -19.60
CA TRP A 449 3.94 -24.65 -19.15
C TRP A 449 5.15 -24.78 -20.09
N ALA A 450 5.52 -25.99 -20.49
CA ALA A 450 6.63 -26.24 -21.41
C ALA A 450 6.38 -25.61 -22.80
N ILE A 451 5.15 -25.70 -23.32
CA ILE A 451 4.74 -25.05 -24.57
C ILE A 451 4.84 -23.52 -24.43
N THR A 452 4.30 -22.95 -23.35
CA THR A 452 4.38 -21.52 -23.07
C THR A 452 5.83 -21.05 -22.95
N GLN A 453 6.71 -21.80 -22.29
CA GLN A 453 8.14 -21.48 -22.23
C GLN A 453 8.81 -21.56 -23.60
N SER A 454 8.51 -22.61 -24.38
CA SER A 454 9.04 -22.79 -25.74
C SER A 454 8.62 -21.63 -26.66
N SER A 455 7.35 -21.20 -26.57
CA SER A 455 6.80 -20.08 -27.37
C SER A 455 7.53 -18.74 -27.17
N LYS A 456 8.25 -18.58 -26.05
CA LYS A 456 9.03 -17.37 -25.72
C LYS A 456 10.45 -17.40 -26.28
N THR A 457 10.87 -18.51 -26.90
CA THR A 457 12.16 -18.61 -27.61
C THR A 457 12.00 -18.24 -29.08
N LEU A 458 13.08 -17.83 -29.77
CA LEU A 458 13.01 -17.48 -31.20
C LEU A 458 12.47 -18.64 -32.05
N PHE A 459 12.99 -19.85 -31.83
CA PHE A 459 12.59 -21.03 -32.61
C PHE A 459 11.23 -21.59 -32.16
N GLY A 460 11.03 -21.76 -30.84
CA GLY A 460 9.77 -22.28 -30.32
C GLY A 460 8.60 -21.32 -30.54
N GLY A 461 8.82 -20.01 -30.51
CA GLY A 461 7.83 -18.99 -30.88
C GLY A 461 7.46 -19.06 -32.37
N PHE A 462 8.43 -19.27 -33.26
CA PHE A 462 8.17 -19.49 -34.69
C PHE A 462 7.30 -20.73 -34.92
N VAL A 463 7.67 -21.87 -34.32
CA VAL A 463 6.89 -23.12 -34.42
C VAL A 463 5.50 -22.94 -33.82
N HIS A 464 5.41 -22.35 -32.62
CA HIS A 464 4.14 -22.10 -31.95
C HIS A 464 3.22 -21.26 -32.83
N THR A 465 3.70 -20.16 -33.40
CA THR A 465 2.91 -19.26 -34.26
C THR A 465 2.30 -19.98 -35.47
N ILE A 466 3.01 -20.95 -36.06
CA ILE A 466 2.53 -21.72 -37.22
C ILE A 466 1.42 -22.70 -36.83
N PHE A 467 1.58 -23.41 -35.70
CA PHE A 467 0.71 -24.54 -35.36
C PHE A 467 -0.39 -24.20 -34.35
N SER A 468 -0.18 -23.23 -33.46
CA SER A 468 -1.16 -22.87 -32.41
C SER A 468 -2.43 -22.26 -33.00
N GLY A 469 -2.32 -21.47 -34.08
CA GLY A 469 -3.48 -20.86 -34.74
C GLY A 469 -4.55 -21.86 -35.18
N ILE A 470 -4.17 -23.08 -35.60
CA ILE A 470 -5.12 -24.13 -36.00
C ILE A 470 -5.79 -24.76 -34.77
N LEU A 471 -5.03 -24.95 -33.68
CA LEU A 471 -5.52 -25.56 -32.44
C LEU A 471 -6.37 -24.61 -31.60
N ASP A 472 -6.06 -23.31 -31.63
CA ASP A 472 -6.77 -22.25 -30.90
C ASP A 472 -8.03 -21.76 -31.63
N PHE A 473 -8.17 -22.09 -32.92
CA PHE A 473 -9.31 -21.65 -33.74
C PHE A 473 -10.67 -22.17 -33.23
N PRO A 474 -10.85 -23.48 -32.91
CA PRO A 474 -12.11 -23.97 -32.34
C PRO A 474 -12.51 -23.34 -30.99
N PRO A 475 -11.64 -23.27 -29.96
CA PRO A 475 -11.99 -22.61 -28.70
C PRO A 475 -12.24 -21.11 -28.89
N PHE A 476 -11.51 -20.44 -29.78
CA PHE A 476 -11.77 -19.03 -30.13
C PHE A 476 -13.16 -18.83 -30.75
N ILE A 477 -13.55 -19.66 -31.72
CA ILE A 477 -14.91 -19.63 -32.28
C ILE A 477 -15.95 -19.84 -31.18
N LEU A 478 -15.71 -20.78 -30.26
CA LEU A 478 -16.62 -21.05 -29.16
C LEU A 478 -16.73 -19.85 -28.20
N ASP A 479 -15.63 -19.13 -27.98
CA ASP A 479 -15.58 -17.91 -27.17
C ASP A 479 -16.33 -16.74 -27.82
N VAL A 480 -16.23 -16.60 -29.13
CA VAL A 480 -16.92 -15.53 -29.88
C VAL A 480 -18.41 -15.85 -30.02
N LEU A 481 -18.76 -17.05 -30.46
CA LEU A 481 -20.15 -17.42 -30.78
C LEU A 481 -20.97 -17.85 -29.57
N SER A 482 -20.34 -18.40 -28.53
CA SER A 482 -21.05 -18.90 -27.34
C SER A 482 -20.22 -18.79 -26.06
N PRO A 483 -19.89 -17.55 -25.61
CA PRO A 483 -19.03 -17.33 -24.45
C PRO A 483 -19.55 -17.97 -23.17
N LYS A 484 -20.88 -18.05 -22.98
CA LYS A 484 -21.50 -18.72 -21.83
C LYS A 484 -21.27 -20.23 -21.84
N TYR A 485 -21.35 -20.86 -23.02
CA TYR A 485 -21.11 -22.30 -23.16
C TYR A 485 -19.62 -22.60 -22.97
N SER A 486 -18.74 -21.82 -23.62
CA SER A 486 -17.30 -21.92 -23.46
C SER A 486 -16.87 -21.82 -21.99
N SER A 487 -17.40 -20.81 -21.27
CA SER A 487 -17.18 -20.65 -19.83
C SER A 487 -17.69 -21.84 -18.99
N LYS A 488 -18.83 -22.45 -19.36
CA LYS A 488 -19.34 -23.65 -18.67
C LYS A 488 -18.47 -24.86 -18.95
N LEU A 489 -18.06 -25.06 -20.20
CA LEU A 489 -17.22 -26.17 -20.63
C LEU A 489 -15.84 -26.11 -19.95
N ARG A 490 -15.18 -24.94 -19.98
CA ARG A 490 -13.90 -24.74 -19.26
C ARG A 490 -14.05 -24.99 -17.76
N ARG A 491 -15.11 -24.49 -17.14
CA ARG A 491 -15.40 -24.77 -15.73
C ARG A 491 -15.61 -26.25 -15.46
N TYR A 492 -16.31 -26.95 -16.34
CA TYR A 492 -16.53 -28.39 -16.22
C TYR A 492 -15.23 -29.18 -16.36
N LEU A 493 -14.40 -28.85 -17.36
CA LEU A 493 -13.10 -29.49 -17.60
C LEU A 493 -12.11 -29.20 -16.47
N ALA A 494 -12.17 -28.00 -15.88
CA ALA A 494 -11.34 -27.58 -14.75
C ALA A 494 -11.96 -27.94 -13.38
N ALA A 495 -13.17 -28.49 -13.32
CA ALA A 495 -13.88 -28.77 -12.06
C ALA A 495 -13.35 -30.02 -11.37
N HIS A 496 -12.08 -30.02 -10.97
CA HIS A 496 -11.61 -30.91 -9.92
C HIS A 496 -11.74 -30.18 -8.58
N LYS A 497 -12.75 -30.55 -7.78
CA LYS A 497 -12.90 -30.02 -6.42
C LYS A 497 -12.05 -30.87 -5.48
N SER A 498 -10.78 -30.54 -5.33
CA SER A 498 -9.93 -31.14 -4.31
C SER A 498 -10.41 -30.74 -2.92
N ARG A 499 -10.78 -31.71 -2.09
CA ARG A 499 -10.96 -31.47 -0.66
C ARG A 499 -9.59 -31.50 0.00
N THR A 500 -9.26 -30.44 0.73
CA THR A 500 -7.99 -30.35 1.46
C THR A 500 -8.22 -30.46 2.97
N ARG A 501 -7.22 -30.91 3.72
CA ARG A 501 -7.15 -30.80 5.18
C ARG A 501 -5.97 -29.90 5.58
N LEU A 502 -6.11 -29.22 6.71
CA LEU A 502 -5.03 -28.41 7.30
C LEU A 502 -4.16 -29.27 8.21
N VAL A 503 -2.84 -29.15 8.05
CA VAL A 503 -1.84 -29.76 8.94
C VAL A 503 -1.14 -28.65 9.73
N TYR A 504 -1.45 -28.59 11.02
CA TYR A 504 -1.00 -27.52 11.92
C TYR A 504 -0.69 -27.98 13.35
N LYS A 505 -0.95 -29.25 13.68
CA LYS A 505 -0.77 -29.79 15.02
C LYS A 505 0.64 -30.35 15.19
N LYS A 506 1.29 -30.02 16.29
CA LYS A 506 2.61 -30.56 16.64
C LYS A 506 2.52 -31.95 17.28
N GLU A 507 1.45 -32.22 18.03
CA GLU A 507 1.29 -33.46 18.80
C GLU A 507 1.03 -34.69 17.94
N THR A 508 0.58 -34.49 16.69
CA THR A 508 0.38 -35.60 15.75
C THR A 508 1.69 -36.08 15.12
N HIS A 509 2.82 -35.41 15.40
CA HIS A 509 4.12 -35.60 14.74
C HIS A 509 4.11 -35.41 13.22
N GLU A 510 2.97 -35.01 12.63
CA GLU A 510 2.86 -34.71 11.20
C GLU A 510 3.54 -33.37 10.85
N ASN A 511 3.63 -32.45 11.81
CA ASN A 511 4.22 -31.13 11.61
C ASN A 511 4.98 -30.68 12.87
N GLU A 512 6.28 -30.94 12.90
CA GLU A 512 7.17 -30.54 14.01
C GLU A 512 7.21 -29.03 14.26
N LYS A 513 6.93 -28.23 13.22
CA LYS A 513 6.85 -26.77 13.25
C LYS A 513 5.41 -26.26 13.36
N GLY A 514 4.47 -27.12 13.74
CA GLY A 514 3.08 -26.77 14.02
C GLY A 514 2.89 -26.21 15.43
N TRP A 515 1.63 -25.91 15.75
CA TRP A 515 1.20 -25.48 17.08
C TRP A 515 1.06 -26.65 18.05
N ASP A 516 1.47 -26.40 19.29
CA ASP A 516 1.04 -27.22 20.42
C ASP A 516 -0.36 -26.78 20.93
N LEU A 517 -0.90 -27.55 21.87
CA LEU A 517 -2.24 -27.38 22.41
C LEU A 517 -2.35 -26.06 23.19
N GLN A 518 -1.34 -25.75 23.99
CA GLN A 518 -1.32 -24.52 24.79
C GLN A 518 -1.29 -23.27 23.91
N GLY A 519 -0.50 -23.27 22.85
CA GLY A 519 -0.47 -22.18 21.90
C GLY A 519 -1.80 -21.99 21.16
N ARG A 520 -2.47 -23.08 20.75
CA ARG A 520 -3.83 -23.01 20.17
C ARG A 520 -4.85 -22.43 21.14
N ILE A 521 -4.85 -22.88 22.40
CA ILE A 521 -5.70 -22.34 23.46
C ILE A 521 -5.42 -20.84 23.66
N ALA A 522 -4.15 -20.44 23.71
CA ALA A 522 -3.76 -19.05 23.90
C ALA A 522 -4.26 -18.15 22.76
N ARG A 523 -4.13 -18.56 21.50
CA ARG A 523 -4.61 -17.78 20.33
C ARG A 523 -6.12 -17.68 20.29
N ALA A 524 -6.83 -18.80 20.52
CA ALA A 524 -8.28 -18.79 20.60
C ALA A 524 -8.79 -17.90 21.74
N THR A 525 -8.16 -17.98 22.92
CA THR A 525 -8.49 -17.13 24.08
C THR A 525 -8.29 -15.65 23.74
N GLY A 526 -7.17 -15.30 23.12
CA GLY A 526 -6.83 -13.92 22.76
C GLY A 526 -7.87 -13.28 21.85
N ILE A 527 -8.32 -13.98 20.80
CA ILE A 527 -9.35 -13.46 19.89
C ILE A 527 -10.72 -13.41 20.54
N LEU A 528 -11.16 -14.50 21.16
CA LEU A 528 -12.51 -14.58 21.71
C LEU A 528 -12.70 -13.53 22.82
N LYS A 529 -11.75 -13.43 23.76
CA LYS A 529 -11.81 -12.38 24.79
C LYS A 529 -11.58 -10.98 24.24
N GLY A 530 -10.65 -10.81 23.30
CA GLY A 530 -10.38 -9.52 22.66
C GLY A 530 -11.60 -8.96 21.93
N ALA A 531 -12.44 -9.82 21.38
CA ALA A 531 -13.72 -9.46 20.77
C ALA A 531 -14.88 -9.33 21.78
N GLY A 532 -14.64 -9.48 23.08
CA GLY A 532 -15.67 -9.45 24.12
C GLY A 532 -16.61 -10.67 24.10
N PHE A 533 -16.12 -11.82 23.62
CA PHE A 533 -16.93 -12.98 23.28
C PHE A 533 -16.58 -14.18 24.16
N SER A 534 -17.33 -14.37 25.26
CA SER A 534 -17.01 -15.33 26.33
C SER A 534 -18.08 -16.37 26.64
N ASP A 535 -19.36 -16.05 26.47
CA ASP A 535 -20.48 -16.80 27.04
C ASP A 535 -21.80 -16.68 26.25
N ASN A 536 -21.84 -15.90 25.18
CA ASN A 536 -23.02 -15.61 24.36
C ASN A 536 -22.94 -16.20 22.94
N PHE A 537 -22.58 -17.47 22.83
CA PHE A 537 -22.39 -18.15 21.53
C PHE A 537 -23.71 -18.58 20.88
N SER A 538 -23.94 -18.16 19.64
CA SER A 538 -24.96 -18.71 18.76
C SER A 538 -24.66 -20.16 18.37
N PRO A 539 -25.66 -20.91 17.87
CA PRO A 539 -25.43 -22.24 17.31
C PRO A 539 -24.42 -22.27 16.15
N TYR A 540 -24.32 -21.20 15.37
CA TYR A 540 -23.33 -21.05 14.30
C TYR A 540 -22.53 -19.77 14.47
N VAL A 541 -21.20 -19.90 14.41
CA VAL A 541 -20.25 -18.79 14.40
C VAL A 541 -19.42 -18.89 13.14
N PHE A 542 -19.53 -17.89 12.27
CA PHE A 542 -18.76 -17.82 11.03
C PHE A 542 -17.52 -16.98 11.26
N THR A 543 -16.37 -17.44 10.77
CA THR A 543 -15.12 -16.66 10.79
C THR A 543 -14.72 -16.40 9.36
N LEU A 544 -14.77 -15.14 8.93
CA LEU A 544 -14.53 -14.73 7.56
C LEU A 544 -13.21 -13.97 7.47
N GLY A 545 -12.24 -14.61 6.83
CA GLY A 545 -11.07 -13.92 6.34
C GLY A 545 -11.42 -13.23 5.03
N HIS A 546 -10.87 -12.05 4.78
CA HIS A 546 -11.14 -11.35 3.53
C HIS A 546 -9.95 -11.35 2.59
N GLY A 547 -10.24 -11.05 1.34
CA GLY A 547 -9.26 -10.77 0.29
C GLY A 547 -10.00 -10.28 -0.94
N SER A 548 -9.28 -10.07 -2.02
CA SER A 548 -9.83 -9.59 -3.27
C SER A 548 -9.49 -10.54 -4.40
N SER A 549 -10.34 -10.58 -5.42
CA SER A 549 -9.95 -11.15 -6.71
C SER A 549 -9.55 -10.04 -7.66
N SER A 550 -8.33 -10.11 -8.14
CA SER A 550 -7.80 -9.27 -9.20
C SER A 550 -7.19 -10.13 -10.30
N LEU A 551 -7.43 -9.76 -11.55
CA LEU A 551 -6.82 -10.39 -12.71
C LEU A 551 -5.70 -9.47 -13.22
N ASN A 552 -4.48 -9.99 -13.31
CA ASN A 552 -3.30 -9.26 -13.82
C ASN A 552 -3.05 -7.91 -13.12
N ASN A 553 -3.16 -7.88 -11.79
CA ASN A 553 -2.91 -6.67 -11.00
C ASN A 553 -1.57 -6.79 -10.26
N PRO A 554 -0.56 -5.99 -10.61
CA PRO A 554 0.72 -5.98 -9.89
C PRO A 554 0.58 -5.56 -8.42
N HIS A 555 -0.54 -4.93 -8.03
CA HIS A 555 -0.85 -4.51 -6.66
C HIS A 555 -1.86 -5.42 -5.96
N GLU A 556 -1.99 -6.70 -6.35
CA GLU A 556 -2.91 -7.66 -5.71
C GLU A 556 -2.80 -7.66 -4.18
N ALA A 557 -1.58 -7.70 -3.64
CA ALA A 557 -1.34 -7.73 -2.19
C ALA A 557 -1.88 -6.50 -1.45
N ALA A 558 -2.02 -5.34 -2.12
CA ALA A 558 -2.60 -4.13 -1.54
C ALA A 558 -4.13 -4.21 -1.44
N HIS A 559 -4.77 -5.07 -2.23
CA HIS A 559 -6.21 -5.33 -2.16
C HIS A 559 -6.55 -6.53 -1.28
N ASP A 560 -5.57 -7.28 -0.81
CA ASP A 560 -5.79 -8.37 0.13
C ASP A 560 -5.76 -7.87 1.58
N CYS A 561 -5.68 -8.78 2.56
CA CYS A 561 -5.73 -8.43 3.97
C CYS A 561 -4.36 -7.92 4.45
N GLY A 562 -4.29 -6.65 4.84
CA GLY A 562 -3.07 -6.05 5.42
C GLY A 562 -2.60 -6.77 6.69
N ALA A 563 -3.54 -7.22 7.53
CA ALA A 563 -3.22 -8.01 8.74
C ALA A 563 -2.63 -9.39 8.41
N CYS A 564 -2.82 -9.89 7.19
CA CYS A 564 -2.24 -11.14 6.70
C CYS A 564 -1.04 -10.91 5.77
N ALA A 565 -0.32 -9.78 5.92
CA ALA A 565 0.80 -9.39 5.05
C ALA A 565 0.42 -9.38 3.55
N GLY A 566 -0.80 -8.89 3.25
CA GLY A 566 -1.33 -8.81 1.89
C GLY A 566 -1.71 -10.16 1.31
N GLY A 567 -1.83 -11.20 2.14
CA GLY A 567 -2.40 -12.49 1.74
C GLY A 567 -3.91 -12.55 1.94
N ARG A 568 -4.57 -13.46 1.22
CA ARG A 568 -6.00 -13.74 1.38
C ARG A 568 -6.27 -14.41 2.72
N GLY A 569 -7.11 -13.82 3.57
CA GLY A 569 -7.35 -14.29 4.94
C GLY A 569 -8.06 -15.64 5.10
N ALA A 570 -8.42 -16.32 4.00
CA ALA A 570 -9.13 -17.60 4.01
C ALA A 570 -8.46 -18.67 4.91
N PRO A 571 -7.13 -18.91 4.83
CA PRO A 571 -6.48 -19.94 5.64
C PRO A 571 -6.55 -19.64 7.14
N ASN A 572 -6.39 -18.38 7.55
CA ASN A 572 -6.45 -17.97 8.95
C ASN A 572 -7.86 -18.21 9.51
N ALA A 573 -8.88 -17.80 8.76
CA ALA A 573 -10.26 -17.93 9.18
C ALA A 573 -10.70 -19.41 9.27
N ARG A 574 -10.27 -20.23 8.31
CA ARG A 574 -10.47 -21.69 8.31
C ARG A 574 -9.77 -22.35 9.50
N LEU A 575 -8.51 -22.02 9.74
CA LEU A 575 -7.73 -22.58 10.85
C LEU A 575 -8.32 -22.16 12.21
N PHE A 576 -8.70 -20.90 12.38
CA PHE A 576 -9.29 -20.41 13.62
C PHE A 576 -10.62 -21.13 13.95
N ALA A 577 -11.47 -21.33 12.95
CA ALA A 577 -12.69 -22.13 13.12
C ALA A 577 -12.38 -23.59 13.49
N ALA A 578 -11.37 -24.20 12.85
CA ALA A 578 -10.94 -25.56 13.17
C ALA A 578 -10.50 -25.66 14.64
N ILE A 579 -9.65 -24.73 15.10
CA ILE A 579 -9.16 -24.67 16.48
C ILE A 579 -10.32 -24.53 17.49
N CYS A 580 -11.29 -23.64 17.23
CA CYS A 580 -12.43 -23.43 18.14
C CYS A 580 -13.40 -24.62 18.20
N ASN A 581 -13.33 -25.54 17.23
CA ASN A 581 -14.12 -26.77 17.20
C ASN A 581 -13.42 -27.96 17.89
N GLU A 582 -12.16 -27.84 18.30
CA GLU A 582 -11.43 -28.94 18.94
C GLU A 582 -11.88 -29.14 20.41
N PRO A 583 -12.23 -30.36 20.82
CA PRO A 583 -12.64 -30.64 22.21
C PRO A 583 -11.58 -30.26 23.24
N GLU A 584 -10.30 -30.55 22.96
CA GLU A 584 -9.18 -30.27 23.86
C GLU A 584 -8.96 -28.77 24.02
N VAL A 585 -9.14 -28.00 22.94
CA VAL A 585 -9.05 -26.53 22.98
C VAL A 585 -10.22 -25.95 23.74
N ARG A 586 -11.45 -26.45 23.54
CA ARG A 586 -12.64 -26.02 24.29
C ARG A 586 -12.50 -26.26 25.79
N ALA A 587 -11.96 -27.41 26.18
CA ALA A 587 -11.67 -27.70 27.59
C ALA A 587 -10.64 -26.70 28.18
N GLY A 588 -9.65 -26.28 27.39
CA GLY A 588 -8.71 -25.22 27.76
C GLY A 588 -9.36 -23.83 27.84
N LEU A 589 -10.20 -23.47 26.87
CA LEU A 589 -10.93 -22.20 26.82
C LEU A 589 -11.86 -22.02 28.02
N ALA A 590 -12.54 -23.09 28.44
CA ALA A 590 -13.42 -23.07 29.62
C ALA A 590 -12.65 -22.69 30.89
N LYS A 591 -11.41 -23.19 31.05
CA LYS A 591 -10.52 -22.80 32.18
C LYS A 591 -10.12 -21.33 32.12
N ASN A 592 -10.09 -20.75 30.92
CA ASN A 592 -9.83 -19.33 30.70
C ASN A 592 -11.12 -18.48 30.77
N GLY A 593 -12.28 -19.03 31.14
CA GLY A 593 -13.54 -18.29 31.23
C GLY A 593 -14.22 -18.03 29.88
N VAL A 594 -13.93 -18.83 28.86
CA VAL A 594 -14.63 -18.81 27.57
C VAL A 594 -15.37 -20.14 27.40
N ILE A 595 -16.69 -20.12 27.51
CA ILE A 595 -17.53 -21.33 27.51
C ILE A 595 -18.26 -21.43 26.18
N ILE A 596 -17.71 -22.25 25.27
CA ILE A 596 -18.34 -22.54 23.98
C ILE A 596 -19.28 -23.75 24.16
N PRO A 597 -20.60 -23.60 23.94
CA PRO A 597 -21.54 -24.73 23.99
C PRO A 597 -21.18 -25.83 22.98
N ASP A 598 -21.43 -27.09 23.33
CA ASP A 598 -21.21 -28.23 22.42
C ASP A 598 -22.08 -28.15 21.16
N SER A 599 -23.23 -27.48 21.26
CA SER A 599 -24.12 -27.19 20.12
C SER A 599 -23.58 -26.12 19.18
N THR A 600 -22.62 -25.31 19.60
CA THR A 600 -22.04 -24.24 18.77
C THR A 600 -21.03 -24.81 17.80
N ARG A 601 -21.16 -24.45 16.52
CA ARG A 601 -20.23 -24.82 15.46
C ARG A 601 -19.57 -23.58 14.87
N PHE A 602 -18.23 -23.57 14.85
CA PHE A 602 -17.47 -22.58 14.11
C PHE A 602 -17.31 -23.01 12.65
N ILE A 603 -17.48 -22.09 11.70
CA ILE A 603 -17.35 -22.33 10.26
C ILE A 603 -16.42 -21.27 9.67
N GLY A 604 -15.30 -21.71 9.12
CA GLY A 604 -14.38 -20.83 8.42
C GLY A 604 -14.90 -20.44 7.05
N GLY A 605 -14.60 -19.23 6.62
CA GLY A 605 -14.95 -18.75 5.30
C GLY A 605 -14.03 -17.66 4.78
N TYR A 606 -14.26 -17.31 3.52
CA TYR A 606 -13.54 -16.29 2.78
C TYR A 606 -14.54 -15.32 2.17
N HIS A 607 -14.40 -14.03 2.43
CA HIS A 607 -15.16 -12.99 1.77
C HIS A 607 -14.28 -12.29 0.72
N ASN A 608 -14.75 -12.29 -0.52
CA ASN A 608 -14.12 -11.59 -1.62
C ASN A 608 -14.66 -10.16 -1.70
N THR A 609 -13.88 -9.18 -1.24
CA THR A 609 -14.31 -7.77 -1.18
C THR A 609 -14.56 -7.15 -2.56
N CYS A 610 -14.07 -7.77 -3.64
CA CYS A 610 -14.30 -7.30 -5.01
C CYS A 610 -15.65 -7.76 -5.58
N SER A 611 -16.03 -9.01 -5.31
CA SER A 611 -17.26 -9.62 -5.87
C SER A 611 -18.40 -9.83 -4.86
N ASP A 612 -18.17 -9.51 -3.58
CA ASP A 612 -18.98 -9.90 -2.42
C ASP A 612 -19.19 -11.42 -2.30
N GLU A 613 -18.37 -12.24 -2.98
CA GLU A 613 -18.49 -13.70 -2.94
C GLU A 613 -17.98 -14.26 -1.61
N VAL A 614 -18.80 -15.11 -0.98
CA VAL A 614 -18.44 -15.79 0.27
C VAL A 614 -18.27 -17.29 0.02
N LEU A 615 -17.09 -17.80 0.32
CA LEU A 615 -16.76 -19.23 0.28
C LEU A 615 -16.69 -19.76 1.71
N PHE A 616 -17.20 -20.95 1.95
CA PHE A 616 -17.18 -21.60 3.26
C PHE A 616 -16.38 -22.89 3.22
N PHE A 617 -15.69 -23.19 4.31
CA PHE A 617 -14.84 -24.35 4.48
C PHE A 617 -15.39 -25.27 5.57
N ASP A 618 -15.11 -26.57 5.43
CA ASP A 618 -15.38 -27.59 6.45
C ASP A 618 -16.84 -27.58 6.98
N LEU A 619 -17.81 -27.35 6.08
CA LEU A 619 -19.23 -27.35 6.40
C LEU A 619 -19.69 -28.69 6.99
N PRO A 620 -20.65 -28.69 7.93
CA PRO A 620 -21.21 -29.91 8.49
C PRO A 620 -21.84 -30.78 7.38
N ASN A 621 -21.69 -32.09 7.50
CA ASN A 621 -22.29 -33.04 6.56
C ASN A 621 -23.11 -34.10 7.32
N PRO A 622 -24.45 -34.12 7.18
CA PRO A 622 -25.27 -33.25 6.32
C PRO A 622 -25.37 -31.81 6.84
N ILE A 623 -25.61 -30.86 5.93
CA ILE A 623 -25.94 -29.47 6.28
C ILE A 623 -27.42 -29.44 6.70
N ASP A 624 -27.70 -29.07 7.93
CA ASP A 624 -29.07 -28.93 8.42
C ASP A 624 -29.81 -27.72 7.81
N ARG A 625 -31.13 -27.66 8.03
CA ARG A 625 -32.00 -26.63 7.46
C ARG A 625 -31.69 -25.22 7.96
N VAL A 626 -31.25 -25.08 9.21
CA VAL A 626 -30.95 -23.78 9.85
C VAL A 626 -29.68 -23.21 9.22
N CYS A 627 -28.60 -23.99 9.21
CA CYS A 627 -27.35 -23.65 8.57
C CYS A 627 -27.55 -23.29 7.09
N LYS A 628 -28.31 -24.11 6.34
CA LYS A 628 -28.61 -23.82 4.93
C LYS A 628 -29.33 -22.48 4.73
N ARG A 629 -30.27 -22.12 5.61
CA ARG A 629 -30.98 -20.84 5.55
C ARG A 629 -30.04 -19.66 5.82
N ILE A 630 -29.12 -19.82 6.77
CA ILE A 630 -28.11 -18.81 7.11
C ILE A 630 -27.17 -18.60 5.91
N LEU A 631 -26.62 -19.68 5.32
CA LEU A 631 -25.73 -19.61 4.16
C LEU A 631 -26.34 -18.85 2.97
N ILE A 632 -27.66 -18.94 2.76
CA ILE A 632 -28.36 -18.20 1.70
C ILE A 632 -28.29 -16.69 1.93
N ARG A 633 -28.25 -16.20 3.18
CA ARG A 633 -28.17 -14.76 3.50
C ARG A 633 -26.88 -14.14 2.97
N PHE A 634 -25.76 -14.85 3.06
CA PHE A 634 -24.47 -14.42 2.52
C PHE A 634 -24.48 -14.26 0.99
N ALA A 635 -25.36 -14.97 0.28
CA ALA A 635 -25.51 -14.88 -1.17
C ALA A 635 -26.42 -13.75 -1.65
N VAL A 636 -27.19 -13.11 -0.74
CA VAL A 636 -28.18 -12.07 -1.12
C VAL A 636 -27.48 -10.84 -1.70
N ARG A 637 -26.41 -10.35 -1.05
CA ARG A 637 -25.66 -9.18 -1.53
C ARG A 637 -25.11 -9.38 -2.94
N GLN A 638 -24.52 -10.56 -3.21
CA GLN A 638 -24.00 -10.94 -4.53
C GLN A 638 -25.06 -10.82 -5.62
N HIS A 639 -26.28 -11.28 -5.34
CA HIS A 639 -27.39 -11.21 -6.30
C HIS A 639 -27.79 -9.77 -6.60
N TRP A 640 -27.85 -8.91 -5.58
CA TRP A 640 -28.14 -7.48 -5.73
C TRP A 640 -27.04 -6.76 -6.52
N MET A 641 -25.77 -7.02 -6.21
CA MET A 641 -24.61 -6.48 -6.94
C MET A 641 -24.61 -6.89 -8.41
N ARG A 642 -24.82 -8.18 -8.71
CA ARG A 642 -24.90 -8.68 -10.09
C ARG A 642 -26.06 -8.05 -10.87
N LYS A 643 -27.23 -7.87 -10.24
CA LYS A 643 -28.36 -7.16 -10.86
C LYS A 643 -28.06 -5.68 -11.08
N SER A 644 -27.44 -5.01 -10.11
CA SER A 644 -27.12 -3.58 -10.20
C SER A 644 -26.04 -3.31 -11.23
N ALA A 645 -25.00 -4.15 -11.32
CA ALA A 645 -23.97 -4.08 -12.34
C ALA A 645 -24.53 -4.32 -13.75
N ALA A 646 -25.43 -5.30 -13.91
CA ALA A 646 -26.14 -5.52 -15.18
C ALA A 646 -27.04 -4.32 -15.55
N GLY A 647 -27.67 -3.69 -14.56
CA GLY A 647 -28.45 -2.45 -14.73
C GLY A 647 -27.59 -1.23 -15.10
N ALA A 648 -26.42 -1.08 -14.47
CA ALA A 648 -25.48 0.00 -14.75
C ALA A 648 -24.82 -0.14 -16.13
N LEU A 649 -24.47 -1.37 -16.54
CA LEU A 649 -23.99 -1.66 -17.90
C LEU A 649 -25.05 -1.31 -18.94
N THR A 650 -26.29 -1.77 -18.77
CA THR A 650 -27.40 -1.44 -19.68
C THR A 650 -27.74 0.06 -19.69
N GLN A 651 -27.53 0.79 -18.59
CA GLN A 651 -27.70 2.24 -18.55
C GLN A 651 -26.54 2.97 -19.23
N SER A 652 -25.29 2.54 -19.02
CA SER A 652 -24.11 3.08 -19.70
C SER A 652 -24.16 2.85 -21.22
N GLU A 653 -24.63 1.68 -21.67
CA GLU A 653 -24.87 1.36 -23.08
C GLU A 653 -25.99 2.23 -23.68
N ARG A 654 -27.07 2.50 -22.93
CA ARG A 654 -28.13 3.45 -23.36
C ARG A 654 -27.65 4.90 -23.41
N ILE A 655 -26.76 5.31 -22.51
CA ILE A 655 -26.16 6.66 -22.52
C ILE A 655 -25.19 6.81 -23.70
N TYR A 656 -24.45 5.76 -24.06
CA TYR A 656 -23.59 5.75 -25.25
C TYR A 656 -24.36 5.76 -26.58
N GLN A 657 -25.58 5.19 -26.61
CA GLN A 657 -26.45 5.24 -27.80
C GLN A 657 -27.20 6.56 -27.97
N LYS A 658 -27.36 7.38 -26.92
CA LYS A 658 -27.90 8.75 -27.03
C LYS A 658 -26.77 9.78 -27.25
N LYS A 659 -26.01 9.64 -28.34
CA LYS A 659 -25.30 10.77 -28.94
C LYS A 659 -26.33 11.64 -29.64
N ASP A 660 -26.89 12.61 -28.91
CA ASP A 660 -27.41 13.90 -29.40
C ASP A 660 -28.37 14.52 -28.37
N SER A 661 -27.83 15.02 -27.25
CA SER A 661 -28.56 16.02 -26.46
C SER A 661 -27.62 17.13 -25.96
N PRO A 662 -28.00 18.43 -26.03
CA PRO A 662 -27.07 19.54 -25.81
C PRO A 662 -26.78 19.88 -24.35
N ILE A 663 -27.39 19.18 -23.38
CA ILE A 663 -27.41 19.58 -21.96
C ILE A 663 -26.16 19.10 -21.19
N MET A 664 -25.35 18.20 -21.75
CA MET A 664 -24.24 17.55 -21.03
C MET A 664 -22.85 18.20 -21.20
N ARG A 665 -22.76 19.50 -21.56
CA ARG A 665 -21.45 20.18 -21.74
C ARG A 665 -20.89 20.92 -20.51
N ARG A 666 -21.61 20.99 -19.38
CA ARG A 666 -21.13 21.75 -18.20
C ARG A 666 -20.65 20.95 -16.99
N ASP A 667 -21.17 19.74 -16.73
CA ASP A 667 -20.88 19.05 -15.45
C ASP A 667 -19.87 17.88 -15.51
N ALA A 668 -19.37 17.51 -16.69
CA ALA A 668 -18.40 16.41 -16.85
C ALA A 668 -16.91 16.82 -16.67
N ARG A 669 -16.64 17.91 -15.93
CA ARG A 669 -15.28 18.47 -15.79
C ARG A 669 -14.52 18.08 -14.50
N TRP A 670 -15.14 17.36 -13.57
CA TRP A 670 -14.54 17.07 -12.25
C TRP A 670 -14.37 15.60 -11.86
N ILE A 671 -14.65 14.65 -12.76
CA ILE A 671 -14.41 13.23 -12.48
C ILE A 671 -13.68 12.64 -13.68
N LEU A 672 -12.35 12.52 -13.55
CA LEU A 672 -11.38 11.70 -14.29
C LEU A 672 -10.08 12.51 -14.54
N PRO A 673 -8.93 12.09 -13.97
CA PRO A 673 -7.62 12.56 -14.40
C PRO A 673 -7.41 12.30 -15.90
N SER A 674 -6.77 13.25 -16.58
CA SER A 674 -6.54 13.30 -18.03
C SER A 674 -5.71 12.15 -18.61
N HIS A 675 -5.24 11.20 -17.80
CA HIS A 675 -4.53 9.99 -18.27
C HIS A 675 -5.47 8.85 -18.71
N ALA A 676 -6.77 8.90 -18.40
CA ALA A 676 -7.73 7.87 -18.82
C ALA A 676 -8.23 8.01 -20.29
N ARG A 677 -7.89 9.10 -20.99
CA ARG A 677 -8.39 9.36 -22.36
C ARG A 677 -7.58 8.70 -23.48
N ASN A 678 -6.38 8.18 -23.22
CA ASN A 678 -5.53 7.59 -24.26
C ASN A 678 -5.55 6.05 -24.32
N MET A 679 -6.30 5.35 -23.46
CA MET A 679 -6.42 3.88 -23.55
C MET A 679 -7.59 3.41 -24.43
N ALA A 680 -8.42 4.32 -24.96
CA ALA A 680 -9.60 3.95 -25.76
C ALA A 680 -9.33 3.84 -27.28
N THR A 681 -8.09 4.04 -27.74
CA THR A 681 -7.71 3.89 -29.15
C THR A 681 -6.32 3.25 -29.25
N ALA A 682 -6.21 1.98 -28.86
CA ALA A 682 -5.06 1.14 -29.23
C ALA A 682 -5.48 0.21 -30.39
N PRO A 683 -4.65 0.02 -31.44
CA PRO A 683 -5.01 -0.79 -32.60
C PRO A 683 -5.17 -2.28 -32.25
N MET A 684 -5.97 -2.99 -33.05
CA MET A 684 -6.32 -4.44 -32.98
C MET A 684 -5.18 -5.47 -32.74
N HIS A 685 -3.91 -5.08 -32.59
CA HIS A 685 -2.80 -6.01 -32.39
C HIS A 685 -2.57 -6.45 -30.93
N TRP A 686 -3.27 -5.87 -29.95
CA TRP A 686 -3.09 -6.18 -28.52
C TRP A 686 -3.94 -7.36 -27.99
N LEU A 687 -4.90 -7.86 -28.78
CA LEU A 687 -5.78 -8.97 -28.36
C LEU A 687 -5.11 -10.36 -28.41
N LEU A 688 -3.92 -10.48 -29.02
CA LEU A 688 -3.21 -11.76 -29.16
C LEU A 688 -2.29 -12.11 -27.99
N TRP A 689 -2.06 -11.20 -27.03
CA TRP A 689 -1.11 -11.42 -25.92
C TRP A 689 -1.77 -11.90 -24.61
N ALA A 690 -3.10 -11.94 -24.54
CA ALA A 690 -3.84 -12.31 -23.33
C ALA A 690 -4.12 -13.83 -23.20
N HIS A 691 -3.52 -14.68 -24.04
CA HIS A 691 -3.79 -16.13 -24.08
C HIS A 691 -2.55 -16.99 -23.80
N GLY A 692 -1.73 -16.59 -22.83
CA GLY A 692 -0.56 -17.38 -22.45
C GLY A 692 0.11 -16.90 -21.17
N ILE A 693 -0.61 -16.91 -20.05
CA ILE A 693 -0.04 -16.90 -18.71
C ILE A 693 -0.74 -17.97 -17.88
#